data_AF-K6DB49-F1
#
_entry.id   AF-K6DB49-F1
#
_cell.length_a   1.000
_cell.length_b   1.000
_cell.length_c   1.000
_cell.angle_alpha   90.00
_cell.angle_beta   90.00
_cell.angle_gamma   90.00
#
_symmetry.space_group_name_H-M   'P 1'
#
loop_
_entity.id
_entity.type
_entity.pdbx_description
1 polymer ?
#
loop_
_entity_poly.entity_id
_entity_poly.type
_entity_poly.pdbx_seq_one_letter_code
_entity_poly.pdbx_strand_id
1 'polypeptide(L)'
;MFKLKKIYSLILTTVMLIALMPFSAIAETNPDGEGVISIRISNAGGGLKEAVDSIGIGYKEITSLTITDGILNGTDTKFINESLTSLLTFELVDKADFENSTVPEKAFEENQSLQTVKFLNTKILGGRAFYQGRIGGGNLKAVELPKLTAMGNRAFYRTTITSLTLGEEPPEMLPTGYWFKDVQNLTIYVPTEEAILKYKDNYEFMDFRIKLIGDLSEDDDVIDENQFYDYKYDKNLDYQYTGEYYTGDYKVSLNLYSYNVNLNAWRDNKSDGPPPIDTFEAIRAAKKAGFDAVDITAYYIPGYDNKTMPTKSDEEIYDFVKRLKDLCKELGMEISGTGVQNDFADTNAERRALDVERIKYWIDVAAEMGAPVMRVFSGDVPKDIKSLGWETIARDRIAPPLREIAEYGASKGVKIGLQNHGDMTSTAGQIIQILNWVDHPNIGIINDTGYFRNFRSNNYGYDYNWYHDMRAALPYTNNFQVKKKTAGQETDVKIDMDRLFTDVRNSSYRGYIPVELLWVPGDEGHPNTLTEPPHEEISRFLGLVKESLEATKTSPRVKNIEVLGKEKLNLGEKNQVIVNGIYRDNSKKLQTENITYHSSDPSVASINSEGLVTALSEGETVITAEYDTFRKKYLLNVKDPSLVKITTADLEKMLEENNLTITFEGKEGELRLPTAAAEMLGNQKLDVMLGKATWSIDSTTLSEVADLMKKQEIADGIISFKVHRLSDEATTSLLESRHNKNGLIEKVSDIFQLTLDGIRPDGSTVNVNQLKKPLHGLISLGSKADGNIVGIYDLGLSGEDWKIAKGKKNNNEATVEWLPNRYFAIAINSK
;
A
#
# COMPACT_ATOMS: atom_id res chain seq x y z
N MET A 1 -78.99 -76.51 22.79
CA MET A 1 -77.71 -76.60 22.06
C MET A 1 -77.84 -76.38 20.54
N PHE A 2 -78.81 -75.61 20.01
CA PHE A 2 -78.84 -75.29 18.56
C PHE A 2 -79.42 -73.90 18.20
N LYS A 3 -79.50 -72.96 19.15
CA LYS A 3 -79.98 -71.58 18.87
C LYS A 3 -79.14 -70.42 19.42
N LEU A 4 -77.98 -70.67 20.04
CA LEU A 4 -77.03 -69.61 20.45
C LEU A 4 -75.82 -69.43 19.51
N LYS A 5 -75.59 -70.34 18.54
CA LYS A 5 -74.46 -70.24 17.60
C LYS A 5 -74.69 -69.30 16.39
N LYS A 6 -75.91 -68.80 16.16
CA LYS A 6 -76.20 -67.89 15.03
C LYS A 6 -76.11 -66.40 15.35
N ILE A 7 -76.04 -66.01 16.63
CA ILE A 7 -75.97 -64.58 17.03
C ILE A 7 -74.52 -64.13 17.24
N TYR A 8 -73.63 -65.01 17.72
CA TYR A 8 -72.20 -64.69 17.80
C TYR A 8 -71.47 -64.68 16.45
N SER A 9 -71.99 -65.40 15.44
CA SER A 9 -71.40 -65.34 14.09
C SER A 9 -71.77 -64.05 13.34
N LEU A 10 -72.82 -63.33 13.74
CA LEU A 10 -73.26 -62.12 13.06
C LEU A 10 -72.61 -60.87 13.68
N ILE A 11 -72.40 -60.84 15.00
CA ILE A 11 -71.72 -59.71 15.66
C ILE A 11 -70.19 -59.77 15.44
N LEU A 12 -69.59 -60.95 15.29
CA LEU A 12 -68.17 -61.06 14.96
C LEU A 12 -67.87 -60.78 13.48
N THR A 13 -68.81 -60.97 12.55
CA THR A 13 -68.62 -60.54 11.16
C THR A 13 -68.88 -59.06 10.94
N THR A 14 -69.74 -58.39 11.73
CA THR A 14 -69.91 -56.93 11.61
C THR A 14 -68.79 -56.14 12.29
N VAL A 15 -68.15 -56.66 13.35
CA VAL A 15 -66.99 -56.00 13.98
C VAL A 15 -65.67 -56.36 13.29
N MET A 16 -65.57 -57.51 12.61
CA MET A 16 -64.37 -57.90 11.85
C MET A 16 -64.40 -57.47 10.36
N LEU A 17 -65.52 -56.95 9.84
CA LEU A 17 -65.55 -56.24 8.54
C LEU A 17 -65.28 -54.74 8.63
N ILE A 18 -65.14 -54.16 9.83
CA ILE A 18 -64.76 -52.74 10.02
C ILE A 18 -63.24 -52.59 10.24
N ALA A 19 -62.50 -53.69 10.42
CA ALA A 19 -61.05 -53.67 10.67
C ALA A 19 -60.17 -54.05 9.46
N LEU A 20 -60.74 -54.15 8.26
CA LEU A 20 -60.04 -54.50 7.02
C LEU A 20 -60.47 -53.64 5.82
N MET A 21 -60.98 -52.44 6.06
CA MET A 21 -61.02 -51.42 5.02
C MET A 21 -59.66 -50.71 5.01
N PRO A 22 -58.94 -50.64 3.87
CA PRO A 22 -57.85 -49.67 3.75
C PRO A 22 -58.45 -48.32 4.12
N PHE A 23 -57.79 -47.55 4.98
CA PHE A 23 -58.21 -46.17 5.26
C PHE A 23 -58.42 -45.49 3.90
N SER A 24 -59.68 -45.31 3.51
CA SER A 24 -60.05 -44.46 2.40
C SER A 24 -59.54 -43.10 2.82
N ALA A 25 -58.56 -42.58 2.07
CA ALA A 25 -57.90 -41.35 2.41
C ALA A 25 -58.96 -40.28 2.73
N ILE A 26 -58.90 -39.75 3.94
CA ILE A 26 -59.84 -38.73 4.38
C ILE A 26 -59.14 -37.40 4.11
N ALA A 27 -59.73 -36.62 3.21
CA ALA A 27 -59.32 -35.28 2.95
C ALA A 27 -60.24 -34.30 3.67
N GLU A 28 -59.64 -33.37 4.41
CA GLU A 28 -60.34 -32.24 5.00
C GLU A 28 -59.89 -30.98 4.24
N THR A 29 -60.83 -30.30 3.57
CA THR A 29 -60.56 -28.99 2.97
C THR A 29 -60.65 -27.93 4.07
N ASN A 30 -59.65 -27.06 4.16
CA ASN A 30 -59.69 -25.94 5.09
C ASN A 30 -60.77 -24.92 4.63
N PRO A 31 -61.60 -24.34 5.51
CA PRO A 31 -62.68 -23.43 5.10
C PRO A 31 -62.22 -22.11 4.46
N ASP A 32 -60.93 -21.76 4.56
CA ASP A 32 -60.44 -20.39 4.37
C ASP A 32 -59.59 -20.15 3.10
N GLY A 33 -59.48 -21.10 2.15
CA GLY A 33 -58.78 -20.81 0.89
C GLY A 33 -58.79 -21.92 -0.15
N GLU A 34 -59.11 -21.56 -1.41
CA GLU A 34 -58.98 -22.44 -2.56
C GLU A 34 -57.53 -22.96 -2.68
N GLY A 35 -57.34 -24.29 -2.72
CA GLY A 35 -56.03 -24.91 -2.99
C GLY A 35 -55.20 -25.36 -1.79
N VAL A 36 -55.68 -25.23 -0.55
CA VAL A 36 -55.00 -25.72 0.66
C VAL A 36 -55.67 -27.00 1.16
N ILE A 37 -54.95 -28.12 1.16
CA ILE A 37 -55.50 -29.42 1.54
C ILE A 37 -54.70 -30.09 2.65
N SER A 38 -55.41 -30.67 3.63
CA SER A 38 -54.83 -31.54 4.64
C SER A 38 -55.46 -32.92 4.55
N ILE A 39 -54.64 -33.96 4.46
CA ILE A 39 -55.10 -35.32 4.16
C ILE A 39 -54.44 -36.36 5.06
N ARG A 40 -55.09 -37.51 5.17
CA ARG A 40 -54.49 -38.75 5.69
C ARG A 40 -54.46 -39.78 4.59
N ILE A 41 -53.32 -40.43 4.41
CA ILE A 41 -53.14 -41.47 3.40
C ILE A 41 -52.90 -42.83 4.07
N SER A 42 -52.93 -43.90 3.28
CA SER A 42 -52.74 -45.24 3.83
C SER A 42 -51.30 -45.45 4.33
N ASN A 43 -51.14 -46.39 5.28
CA ASN A 43 -49.82 -46.83 5.75
C ASN A 43 -49.10 -47.78 4.76
N ALA A 44 -49.72 -48.10 3.61
CA ALA A 44 -49.16 -49.00 2.61
C ALA A 44 -48.31 -48.30 1.53
N GLY A 45 -48.35 -46.96 1.47
CA GLY A 45 -47.72 -46.19 0.39
C GLY A 45 -48.50 -46.22 -0.92
N GLY A 46 -48.33 -45.20 -1.77
CA GLY A 46 -48.88 -45.11 -3.12
C GLY A 46 -50.34 -44.62 -3.20
N GLY A 47 -50.94 -44.23 -2.09
CA GLY A 47 -52.36 -43.84 -2.00
C GLY A 47 -52.63 -42.33 -2.11
N LEU A 48 -51.61 -41.50 -2.38
CA LEU A 48 -51.76 -40.05 -2.40
C LEU A 48 -52.63 -39.56 -3.55
N LYS A 49 -52.50 -40.17 -4.73
CA LYS A 49 -53.27 -39.75 -5.91
C LYS A 49 -54.77 -39.98 -5.70
N GLU A 50 -55.17 -41.15 -5.22
CA GLU A 50 -56.57 -41.45 -4.93
C GLU A 50 -57.12 -40.52 -3.84
N ALA A 51 -56.30 -40.18 -2.84
CA ALA A 51 -56.66 -39.22 -1.80
C ALA A 51 -56.99 -37.86 -2.39
N VAL A 52 -56.11 -37.33 -3.24
CA VAL A 52 -56.29 -36.03 -3.90
C VAL A 52 -57.48 -36.06 -4.88
N ASP A 53 -57.65 -37.15 -5.63
CA ASP A 53 -58.78 -37.32 -6.56
C ASP A 53 -60.13 -37.29 -5.83
N SER A 54 -60.20 -37.84 -4.62
CA SER A 54 -61.44 -37.88 -3.82
C SER A 54 -61.93 -36.51 -3.37
N ILE A 55 -61.06 -35.49 -3.34
CA ILE A 55 -61.37 -34.11 -2.95
C ILE A 55 -62.12 -33.38 -4.07
N GLY A 56 -61.87 -33.77 -5.33
CA GLY A 56 -62.46 -33.13 -6.50
C GLY A 56 -61.87 -31.75 -6.84
N ILE A 57 -60.72 -31.38 -6.26
CA ILE A 57 -59.97 -30.16 -6.61
C ILE A 57 -59.01 -30.47 -7.77
N GLY A 58 -58.92 -29.56 -8.76
CA GLY A 58 -57.98 -29.72 -9.86
C GLY A 58 -56.53 -29.70 -9.35
N TYR A 59 -55.66 -30.59 -9.86
CA TYR A 59 -54.26 -30.69 -9.38
C TYR A 59 -53.46 -29.37 -9.45
N LYS A 60 -53.79 -28.51 -10.42
CA LYS A 60 -53.17 -27.19 -10.60
C LYS A 60 -53.70 -26.12 -9.65
N GLU A 61 -54.79 -26.39 -8.94
CA GLU A 61 -55.37 -25.49 -7.94
C GLU A 61 -54.75 -25.74 -6.56
N ILE A 62 -54.09 -26.89 -6.36
CA ILE A 62 -53.46 -27.23 -5.07
C ILE A 62 -52.15 -26.47 -4.92
N THR A 63 -52.10 -25.58 -3.92
CA THR A 63 -50.97 -24.72 -3.58
C THR A 63 -50.31 -25.10 -2.25
N SER A 64 -51.04 -25.81 -1.37
CA SER A 64 -50.49 -26.35 -0.11
C SER A 64 -51.05 -27.73 0.18
N LEU A 65 -50.16 -28.67 0.54
CA LEU A 65 -50.49 -30.05 0.89
C LEU A 65 -49.86 -30.38 2.24
N THR A 66 -50.71 -30.75 3.19
CA THR A 66 -50.30 -31.27 4.50
C THR A 66 -50.77 -32.72 4.63
N ILE A 67 -49.89 -33.61 5.06
CA ILE A 67 -50.22 -34.99 5.37
C ILE A 67 -49.96 -35.21 6.85
N THR A 68 -51.00 -35.62 7.58
CA THR A 68 -50.97 -35.77 9.04
C THR A 68 -50.81 -37.23 9.49
N ASP A 69 -51.14 -38.18 8.62
CA ASP A 69 -50.99 -39.62 8.88
C ASP A 69 -50.80 -40.39 7.56
N GLY A 70 -50.06 -41.50 7.60
CA GLY A 70 -49.76 -42.33 6.44
C GLY A 70 -48.29 -42.31 5.97
N ILE A 71 -47.96 -43.20 5.04
CA ILE A 71 -46.60 -43.39 4.50
C ILE A 71 -46.57 -43.04 3.02
N LEU A 72 -45.59 -42.24 2.59
CA LEU A 72 -45.34 -41.92 1.18
C LEU A 72 -44.22 -42.82 0.62
N ASN A 73 -44.40 -43.30 -0.61
CA ASN A 73 -43.35 -44.01 -1.35
C ASN A 73 -42.96 -43.28 -2.64
N GLY A 74 -42.10 -43.90 -3.45
CA GLY A 74 -41.60 -43.32 -4.70
C GLY A 74 -42.69 -42.99 -5.72
N THR A 75 -43.83 -43.69 -5.70
CA THR A 75 -44.98 -43.39 -6.57
C THR A 75 -45.64 -42.08 -6.15
N ASP A 76 -45.80 -41.85 -4.84
CA ASP A 76 -46.40 -40.62 -4.31
C ASP A 76 -45.52 -39.40 -4.60
N THR A 77 -44.19 -39.51 -4.41
CA THR A 77 -43.27 -38.40 -4.71
C THR A 77 -43.26 -38.06 -6.18
N LYS A 78 -43.34 -39.07 -7.06
CA LYS A 78 -43.45 -38.87 -8.51
C LYS A 78 -44.75 -38.16 -8.87
N PHE A 79 -45.87 -38.57 -8.27
CA PHE A 79 -47.16 -37.90 -8.46
C PHE A 79 -47.10 -36.43 -8.03
N ILE A 80 -46.52 -36.12 -6.86
CA ILE A 80 -46.34 -34.74 -6.40
C ILE A 80 -45.54 -33.93 -7.43
N ASN A 81 -44.38 -34.44 -7.85
CA ASN A 81 -43.47 -33.69 -8.72
C ASN A 81 -44.03 -33.50 -10.15
N GLU A 82 -44.74 -34.49 -10.69
CA GLU A 82 -45.24 -34.46 -12.07
C GLU A 82 -46.64 -33.84 -12.21
N SER A 83 -47.50 -33.96 -11.20
CA SER A 83 -48.92 -33.62 -11.30
C SER A 83 -49.33 -32.39 -10.50
N LEU A 84 -48.72 -32.14 -9.33
CA LEU A 84 -49.05 -31.01 -8.45
C LEU A 84 -48.18 -29.79 -8.76
N THR A 85 -48.20 -29.32 -10.01
CA THR A 85 -47.27 -28.30 -10.54
C THR A 85 -47.44 -26.90 -9.95
N SER A 86 -48.48 -26.66 -9.16
CA SER A 86 -48.73 -25.39 -8.46
C SER A 86 -48.44 -25.47 -6.96
N LEU A 87 -47.96 -26.63 -6.48
CA LEU A 87 -47.72 -26.87 -5.06
C LEU A 87 -46.54 -26.02 -4.56
N LEU A 88 -46.81 -25.11 -3.63
CA LEU A 88 -45.84 -24.21 -3.03
C LEU A 88 -45.36 -24.72 -1.67
N THR A 89 -46.27 -25.28 -0.87
CA THR A 89 -45.97 -25.76 0.49
C THR A 89 -46.28 -27.25 0.60
N PHE A 90 -45.33 -28.03 1.10
CA PHE A 90 -45.53 -29.46 1.30
C PHE A 90 -45.05 -29.91 2.68
N GLU A 91 -45.97 -30.46 3.47
CA GLU A 91 -45.72 -30.80 4.87
C GLU A 91 -46.10 -32.25 5.19
N LEU A 92 -45.20 -32.96 5.86
CA LEU A 92 -45.45 -34.22 6.56
C LEU A 92 -45.30 -33.98 8.06
N VAL A 93 -46.44 -34.01 8.76
CA VAL A 93 -46.56 -33.69 10.18
C VAL A 93 -47.21 -34.83 10.95
N ASP A 94 -47.27 -34.70 12.27
CA ASP A 94 -47.82 -35.70 13.19
C ASP A 94 -47.20 -37.10 12.98
N LYS A 95 -47.93 -38.03 12.36
CA LYS A 95 -47.50 -39.42 12.13
C LYS A 95 -47.08 -39.68 10.69
N ALA A 96 -47.25 -38.72 9.79
CA ALA A 96 -46.88 -38.89 8.39
C ALA A 96 -45.36 -38.95 8.21
N ASP A 97 -44.91 -39.78 7.29
CA ASP A 97 -43.50 -39.94 6.93
C ASP A 97 -43.33 -40.56 5.54
N PHE A 98 -42.11 -40.66 5.06
CA PHE A 98 -41.73 -41.48 3.91
C PHE A 98 -41.48 -42.94 4.32
N GLU A 99 -41.56 -43.83 3.34
CA GLU A 99 -41.14 -45.22 3.49
C GLU A 99 -39.70 -45.29 4.00
N ASN A 100 -39.49 -46.01 5.10
CA ASN A 100 -38.21 -46.09 5.82
C ASN A 100 -37.66 -44.73 6.28
N SER A 101 -38.52 -43.74 6.53
CA SER A 101 -38.14 -42.35 6.88
C SER A 101 -37.15 -41.72 5.87
N THR A 102 -37.24 -42.14 4.61
CA THR A 102 -36.27 -41.79 3.56
C THR A 102 -36.95 -41.08 2.40
N VAL A 103 -36.56 -39.84 2.14
CA VAL A 103 -36.92 -39.19 0.87
C VAL A 103 -36.17 -39.90 -0.26
N PRO A 104 -36.86 -40.41 -1.29
CA PRO A 104 -36.22 -41.12 -2.39
C PRO A 104 -35.18 -40.27 -3.14
N GLU A 105 -34.20 -40.93 -3.77
CA GLU A 105 -33.26 -40.26 -4.68
C GLU A 105 -34.04 -39.54 -5.79
N LYS A 106 -33.70 -38.27 -6.06
CA LYS A 106 -34.33 -37.41 -7.09
C LYS A 106 -35.85 -37.17 -6.91
N ALA A 107 -36.39 -37.38 -5.70
CA ALA A 107 -37.83 -37.25 -5.44
C ALA A 107 -38.46 -35.94 -5.94
N PHE A 108 -37.77 -34.81 -5.74
CA PHE A 108 -38.19 -33.46 -6.13
C PHE A 108 -37.14 -32.75 -6.99
N GLU A 109 -36.37 -33.54 -7.75
CA GLU A 109 -35.39 -33.02 -8.69
C GLU A 109 -36.08 -32.12 -9.74
N GLU A 110 -35.46 -30.96 -9.99
CA GLU A 110 -35.92 -29.91 -10.92
C GLU A 110 -37.31 -29.33 -10.61
N ASN A 111 -37.87 -29.60 -9.42
CA ASN A 111 -39.15 -29.03 -9.02
C ASN A 111 -39.09 -27.48 -9.00
N GLN A 112 -39.96 -26.84 -9.77
CA GLN A 112 -39.98 -25.39 -9.93
C GLN A 112 -41.02 -24.67 -9.05
N SER A 113 -41.93 -25.40 -8.40
CA SER A 113 -43.07 -24.79 -7.68
C SER A 113 -42.84 -24.70 -6.18
N LEU A 114 -42.24 -25.72 -5.56
CA LEU A 114 -42.07 -25.81 -4.12
C LEU A 114 -41.22 -24.65 -3.59
N GLN A 115 -41.73 -24.02 -2.54
CA GLN A 115 -41.11 -22.94 -1.79
C GLN A 115 -40.80 -23.36 -0.35
N THR A 116 -41.70 -24.11 0.28
CA THR A 116 -41.57 -24.52 1.68
C THR A 116 -41.80 -26.01 1.83
N VAL A 117 -40.90 -26.68 2.55
CA VAL A 117 -40.98 -28.11 2.85
C VAL A 117 -40.80 -28.35 4.34
N LYS A 118 -41.67 -29.16 4.95
CA LYS A 118 -41.57 -29.52 6.36
C LYS A 118 -41.79 -31.02 6.55
N PHE A 119 -40.74 -31.76 6.87
CA PHE A 119 -40.87 -33.20 7.15
C PHE A 119 -40.36 -33.51 8.56
N LEU A 120 -41.29 -33.61 9.51
CA LEU A 120 -40.98 -33.68 10.94
C LEU A 120 -40.44 -35.03 11.42
N ASN A 121 -40.68 -36.10 10.65
CA ASN A 121 -40.30 -37.47 11.02
C ASN A 121 -39.16 -38.06 10.19
N THR A 122 -38.88 -37.47 9.02
CA THR A 122 -37.87 -37.93 8.07
C THR A 122 -36.47 -37.96 8.66
N LYS A 123 -35.75 -39.06 8.41
CA LYS A 123 -34.38 -39.29 8.91
C LYS A 123 -33.32 -39.26 7.81
N ILE A 124 -33.69 -39.61 6.58
CA ILE A 124 -32.74 -39.73 5.48
C ILE A 124 -33.21 -38.92 4.28
N LEU A 125 -32.31 -38.11 3.73
CA LEU A 125 -32.54 -37.40 2.47
C LEU A 125 -31.76 -38.10 1.36
N GLY A 126 -32.45 -38.61 0.33
CA GLY A 126 -31.80 -39.24 -0.81
C GLY A 126 -30.92 -38.29 -1.62
N GLY A 127 -30.00 -38.87 -2.41
CA GLY A 127 -29.16 -38.08 -3.32
C GLY A 127 -30.00 -37.27 -4.31
N ARG A 128 -29.59 -36.04 -4.59
CA ARG A 128 -30.29 -35.13 -5.52
C ARG A 128 -31.78 -34.92 -5.21
N ALA A 129 -32.24 -35.18 -3.98
CA ALA A 129 -33.66 -35.11 -3.63
C ALA A 129 -34.32 -33.77 -3.98
N PHE A 130 -33.60 -32.65 -3.88
CA PHE A 130 -34.06 -31.31 -4.27
C PHE A 130 -33.13 -30.63 -5.30
N TYR A 131 -32.33 -31.40 -6.04
CA TYR A 131 -31.36 -30.86 -7.01
C TYR A 131 -32.04 -29.96 -8.05
N GLN A 132 -31.41 -28.83 -8.39
CA GLN A 132 -31.86 -27.94 -9.46
C GLN A 132 -30.81 -27.86 -10.58
N GLY A 133 -31.22 -28.12 -11.84
CA GLY A 133 -30.28 -28.19 -12.97
C GLY A 133 -29.63 -26.85 -13.35
N ARG A 134 -30.34 -25.73 -13.12
CA ARG A 134 -29.89 -24.36 -13.41
C ARG A 134 -29.49 -23.64 -12.13
N ILE A 135 -28.43 -22.84 -12.19
CA ILE A 135 -27.97 -22.01 -11.06
C ILE A 135 -29.10 -21.06 -10.65
N GLY A 136 -29.57 -21.17 -9.40
CA GLY A 136 -30.68 -20.36 -8.88
C GLY A 136 -32.03 -20.63 -9.55
N GLY A 137 -32.16 -21.72 -10.30
CA GLY A 137 -33.31 -22.00 -11.14
C GLY A 137 -34.42 -22.79 -10.45
N GLY A 138 -34.76 -22.46 -9.19
CA GLY A 138 -35.87 -23.08 -8.46
C GLY A 138 -36.41 -22.14 -7.39
N ASN A 139 -37.57 -22.45 -6.80
CA ASN A 139 -38.25 -21.56 -5.86
C ASN A 139 -38.16 -21.96 -4.38
N LEU A 140 -37.48 -23.06 -4.07
CA LEU A 140 -37.36 -23.59 -2.70
C LEU A 140 -36.62 -22.60 -1.79
N LYS A 141 -37.28 -22.11 -0.74
CA LYS A 141 -36.76 -21.12 0.22
C LYS A 141 -36.48 -21.71 1.59
N ALA A 142 -37.39 -22.53 2.10
CA ALA A 142 -37.35 -23.00 3.48
C ALA A 142 -37.59 -24.52 3.57
N VAL A 143 -36.74 -25.21 4.34
CA VAL A 143 -36.85 -26.66 4.56
C VAL A 143 -36.67 -26.96 6.04
N GLU A 144 -37.57 -27.75 6.62
CA GLU A 144 -37.53 -28.15 8.04
C GLU A 144 -37.44 -29.68 8.16
N LEU A 145 -36.32 -30.15 8.73
CA LEU A 145 -35.96 -31.57 8.85
C LEU A 145 -35.31 -31.85 10.23
N PRO A 146 -36.03 -31.65 11.34
CA PRO A 146 -35.46 -31.68 12.70
C PRO A 146 -34.97 -33.06 13.16
N LYS A 147 -35.35 -34.14 12.45
CA LYS A 147 -34.92 -35.52 12.75
C LYS A 147 -33.97 -36.11 11.72
N LEU A 148 -33.43 -35.28 10.82
CA LEU A 148 -32.50 -35.73 9.79
C LEU A 148 -31.21 -36.26 10.41
N THR A 149 -30.87 -37.50 10.11
CA THR A 149 -29.63 -38.16 10.57
C THR A 149 -28.66 -38.44 9.44
N ALA A 150 -29.10 -38.45 8.18
CA ALA A 150 -28.23 -38.66 7.02
C ALA A 150 -28.70 -37.90 5.77
N MET A 151 -27.74 -37.41 4.97
CA MET A 151 -27.99 -36.65 3.75
C MET A 151 -27.16 -37.19 2.58
N GLY A 152 -27.85 -37.64 1.55
CA GLY A 152 -27.28 -38.09 0.30
C GLY A 152 -26.70 -36.95 -0.52
N ASN A 153 -25.74 -37.30 -1.37
CA ASN A 153 -25.02 -36.35 -2.21
C ASN A 153 -25.92 -35.40 -3.04
N ARG A 154 -25.52 -34.14 -3.18
CA ARG A 154 -26.20 -33.10 -3.98
C ARG A 154 -27.66 -32.86 -3.60
N ALA A 155 -28.06 -33.21 -2.38
CA ALA A 155 -29.44 -33.07 -1.92
C ALA A 155 -30.04 -31.68 -2.21
N PHE A 156 -29.29 -30.59 -2.00
CA PHE A 156 -29.71 -29.21 -2.23
C PHE A 156 -28.87 -28.45 -3.28
N TYR A 157 -28.23 -29.18 -4.19
CA TYR A 157 -27.33 -28.61 -5.20
C TYR A 157 -28.08 -27.60 -6.08
N ARG A 158 -27.53 -26.39 -6.24
CA ARG A 158 -28.07 -25.28 -7.06
C ARG A 158 -29.47 -24.79 -6.71
N THR A 159 -29.95 -25.10 -5.52
CA THR A 159 -31.25 -24.61 -5.02
C THR A 159 -31.21 -23.12 -4.63
N THR A 160 -32.38 -22.51 -4.42
CA THR A 160 -32.49 -21.14 -3.87
C THR A 160 -32.81 -21.11 -2.38
N ILE A 161 -32.50 -22.21 -1.67
CA ILE A 161 -32.80 -22.36 -0.25
C ILE A 161 -32.02 -21.33 0.56
N THR A 162 -32.73 -20.63 1.43
CA THR A 162 -32.17 -19.61 2.33
C THR A 162 -32.35 -19.97 3.81
N SER A 163 -33.22 -20.94 4.11
CA SER A 163 -33.47 -21.43 5.48
C SER A 163 -33.54 -22.95 5.52
N LEU A 164 -32.79 -23.57 6.43
CA LEU A 164 -32.81 -25.01 6.69
C LEU A 164 -32.82 -25.28 8.20
N THR A 165 -33.87 -25.90 8.72
CA THR A 165 -33.96 -26.28 10.14
C THR A 165 -33.55 -27.74 10.31
N LEU A 166 -32.60 -28.01 11.20
CA LEU A 166 -32.07 -29.34 11.50
C LEU A 166 -32.17 -29.66 13.01
N GLY A 167 -31.78 -30.89 13.37
CA GLY A 167 -31.80 -31.39 14.75
C GLY A 167 -30.58 -30.97 15.58
N GLU A 168 -30.43 -31.59 16.74
CA GLU A 168 -29.31 -31.35 17.68
C GLU A 168 -27.95 -31.84 17.16
N GLU A 169 -27.96 -32.85 16.29
CA GLU A 169 -26.74 -33.50 15.77
C GLU A 169 -26.63 -33.28 14.25
N PRO A 170 -25.43 -32.95 13.73
CA PRO A 170 -25.23 -32.79 12.29
C PRO A 170 -25.47 -34.13 11.58
N PRO A 171 -26.26 -34.16 10.49
CA PRO A 171 -26.54 -35.39 9.76
C PRO A 171 -25.26 -35.91 9.07
N GLU A 172 -25.13 -37.23 8.98
CA GLU A 172 -24.05 -37.88 8.25
C GLU A 172 -24.16 -37.56 6.75
N MET A 173 -23.09 -37.06 6.16
CA MET A 173 -23.01 -36.70 4.74
C MET A 173 -22.54 -37.91 3.92
N LEU A 174 -23.47 -38.63 3.30
CA LEU A 174 -23.19 -39.85 2.53
C LEU A 174 -22.55 -39.50 1.15
N PRO A 175 -21.51 -40.22 0.67
CA PRO A 175 -20.55 -39.76 -0.36
C PRO A 175 -21.20 -39.54 -1.75
N THR A 176 -20.72 -38.75 -2.74
CA THR A 176 -19.53 -37.91 -3.01
C THR A 176 -19.88 -36.42 -3.18
N GLY A 177 -19.46 -35.56 -2.25
CA GLY A 177 -20.00 -34.23 -1.95
C GLY A 177 -20.22 -33.19 -3.06
N TYR A 178 -21.28 -32.40 -2.84
CA TYR A 178 -21.61 -31.05 -3.30
C TYR A 178 -23.01 -30.66 -2.75
N TRP A 179 -23.32 -30.90 -1.48
CA TRP A 179 -24.70 -30.82 -0.96
C TRP A 179 -25.35 -29.45 -1.15
N PHE A 180 -24.59 -28.38 -0.91
CA PHE A 180 -25.04 -26.99 -0.98
C PHE A 180 -24.30 -26.17 -2.04
N LYS A 181 -23.69 -26.81 -3.05
CA LYS A 181 -22.96 -26.07 -4.09
C LYS A 181 -23.91 -25.12 -4.84
N ASP A 182 -23.46 -23.90 -5.06
CA ASP A 182 -24.21 -22.79 -5.68
C ASP A 182 -25.41 -22.28 -4.86
N VAL A 183 -25.56 -22.71 -3.60
CA VAL A 183 -26.48 -22.07 -2.64
C VAL A 183 -25.82 -20.79 -2.09
N GLN A 184 -26.62 -19.74 -1.89
CA GLN A 184 -26.18 -18.45 -1.36
C GLN A 184 -27.08 -18.05 -0.18
N ASN A 185 -26.48 -17.44 0.85
CA ASN A 185 -27.20 -16.91 2.02
C ASN A 185 -28.05 -17.95 2.77
N LEU A 186 -27.55 -19.18 2.92
CA LEU A 186 -28.25 -20.23 3.67
C LEU A 186 -28.11 -19.95 5.17
N THR A 187 -29.22 -19.96 5.89
CA THR A 187 -29.24 -19.98 7.35
C THR A 187 -29.68 -21.36 7.81
N ILE A 188 -28.86 -22.02 8.64
CA ILE A 188 -29.21 -23.26 9.31
C ILE A 188 -29.65 -22.96 10.74
N TYR A 189 -30.86 -23.37 11.07
CA TYR A 189 -31.43 -23.28 12.41
C TYR A 189 -31.25 -24.62 13.12
N VAL A 190 -30.69 -24.57 14.32
CA VAL A 190 -30.50 -25.73 15.21
C VAL A 190 -31.18 -25.45 16.56
N PRO A 191 -31.65 -26.48 17.29
CA PRO A 191 -32.53 -26.28 18.43
C PRO A 191 -31.86 -25.66 19.67
N THR A 192 -30.53 -25.70 19.79
CA THR A 192 -29.79 -25.22 20.97
C THR A 192 -28.44 -24.59 20.62
N GLU A 193 -27.88 -23.75 21.49
CA GLU A 193 -26.50 -23.25 21.34
C GLU A 193 -25.46 -24.37 21.38
N GLU A 194 -25.70 -25.42 22.17
CA GLU A 194 -24.82 -26.59 22.22
C GLU A 194 -24.75 -27.29 20.86
N ALA A 195 -25.87 -27.35 20.14
CA ALA A 195 -25.90 -27.86 18.77
C ALA A 195 -25.03 -27.01 17.84
N ILE A 196 -24.96 -25.68 18.01
CA ILE A 196 -24.07 -24.82 17.19
C ILE A 196 -22.62 -25.29 17.29
N LEU A 197 -22.15 -25.66 18.49
CA LEU A 197 -20.78 -26.13 18.68
C LEU A 197 -20.53 -27.44 17.93
N LYS A 198 -21.45 -28.41 18.04
CA LYS A 198 -21.38 -29.70 17.34
C LYS A 198 -21.37 -29.53 15.82
N TYR A 199 -22.14 -28.57 15.31
CA TYR A 199 -22.17 -28.25 13.88
C TYR A 199 -20.92 -27.49 13.42
N LYS A 200 -20.35 -26.61 14.26
CA LYS A 200 -19.08 -25.91 13.97
C LYS A 200 -17.89 -26.87 13.89
N ASP A 201 -17.92 -27.97 14.64
CA ASP A 201 -16.88 -29.00 14.58
C ASP A 201 -17.00 -29.91 13.33
N ASN A 202 -18.09 -29.78 12.56
CA ASN A 202 -18.31 -30.53 11.33
C ASN A 202 -17.98 -29.69 10.09
N TYR A 203 -16.87 -30.02 9.42
CA TYR A 203 -16.29 -29.24 8.31
C TYR A 203 -17.25 -28.98 7.13
N GLU A 204 -18.23 -29.86 6.90
CA GLU A 204 -19.23 -29.71 5.82
C GLU A 204 -20.21 -28.56 6.07
N PHE A 205 -20.41 -28.18 7.34
CA PHE A 205 -21.30 -27.10 7.76
C PHE A 205 -20.55 -25.78 8.03
N MET A 206 -19.22 -25.78 7.95
CA MET A 206 -18.37 -24.59 8.12
C MET A 206 -18.23 -23.72 6.85
N ASP A 207 -18.84 -24.10 5.72
CA ASP A 207 -18.74 -23.29 4.50
C ASP A 207 -19.35 -21.90 4.73
N PHE A 208 -18.65 -20.85 4.30
CA PHE A 208 -18.87 -19.42 4.60
C PHE A 208 -20.24 -18.83 4.16
N ARG A 209 -21.14 -19.68 3.68
CA ARG A 209 -22.48 -19.35 3.20
C ARG A 209 -23.59 -19.87 4.11
N ILE A 210 -23.23 -20.56 5.19
CA ILE A 210 -24.14 -21.16 6.15
C ILE A 210 -24.05 -20.39 7.46
N LYS A 211 -25.07 -19.59 7.77
CA LYS A 211 -25.22 -18.94 9.09
C LYS A 211 -25.88 -19.93 10.04
N LEU A 212 -25.19 -20.34 11.11
CA LEU A 212 -25.78 -21.18 12.17
C LEU A 212 -26.43 -20.30 13.24
N ILE A 213 -27.69 -20.55 13.57
CA ILE A 213 -28.44 -19.82 14.60
C ILE A 213 -29.08 -20.84 15.57
N GLY A 214 -28.87 -20.65 16.87
CA GLY A 214 -29.61 -21.33 17.95
C GLY A 214 -30.81 -20.49 18.39
N ASP A 215 -31.81 -21.11 19.00
CA ASP A 215 -33.14 -20.52 19.20
C ASP A 215 -33.12 -19.13 19.91
N LEU A 216 -33.51 -18.11 19.14
CA LEU A 216 -34.12 -16.83 19.51
C LEU A 216 -33.35 -15.86 20.44
N SER A 217 -32.34 -15.19 19.90
CA SER A 217 -32.10 -13.78 20.25
C SER A 217 -31.55 -13.01 19.06
N GLU A 218 -32.11 -11.81 18.86
CA GLU A 218 -31.81 -10.88 17.79
C GLU A 218 -30.32 -10.48 17.71
N ASP A 219 -29.94 -10.25 16.46
CA ASP A 219 -28.90 -9.33 15.97
C ASP A 219 -27.44 -9.48 16.46
N ASP A 220 -26.59 -8.76 15.73
CA ASP A 220 -25.15 -8.53 15.89
C ASP A 220 -24.23 -9.59 15.21
N ASP A 221 -23.22 -9.24 14.42
CA ASP A 221 -22.52 -7.98 14.18
C ASP A 221 -22.12 -7.84 12.69
N VAL A 222 -22.15 -6.60 12.17
CA VAL A 222 -21.42 -6.25 10.96
C VAL A 222 -19.93 -6.24 11.30
N ILE A 223 -19.22 -7.31 10.91
CA ILE A 223 -17.76 -7.40 11.13
C ILE A 223 -17.06 -6.37 10.24
N ASP A 224 -16.35 -5.42 10.87
CA ASP A 224 -15.49 -4.45 10.19
C ASP A 224 -14.37 -5.18 9.40
N GLU A 225 -14.36 -5.02 8.08
CA GLU A 225 -13.37 -5.63 7.19
C GLU A 225 -11.92 -5.20 7.51
N ASN A 226 -11.73 -4.09 8.25
CA ASN A 226 -10.40 -3.59 8.62
C ASN A 226 -9.70 -4.43 9.69
N GLN A 227 -10.40 -5.31 10.41
CA GLN A 227 -9.76 -6.20 11.42
C GLN A 227 -8.98 -7.37 10.81
N PHE A 228 -9.05 -7.57 9.49
CA PHE A 228 -8.40 -8.71 8.82
C PHE A 228 -7.05 -8.39 8.19
N TYR A 229 -6.69 -7.10 8.12
CA TYR A 229 -5.39 -6.65 7.64
C TYR A 229 -4.51 -6.45 8.87
N ASP A 230 -3.66 -7.43 9.21
CA ASP A 230 -2.83 -7.37 10.43
C ASP A 230 -1.58 -6.50 10.23
N TYR A 231 -1.81 -5.22 9.90
CA TYR A 231 -0.79 -4.21 9.59
C TYR A 231 0.15 -3.93 10.76
N LYS A 232 -0.13 -4.45 11.96
CA LYS A 232 0.71 -4.22 13.14
C LYS A 232 2.10 -4.85 12.97
N TYR A 233 2.21 -5.94 12.21
CA TYR A 233 3.48 -6.62 11.94
C TYR A 233 4.30 -5.93 10.84
N ASP A 234 3.69 -5.05 10.06
CA ASP A 234 4.37 -4.28 9.01
C ASP A 234 4.97 -2.97 9.54
N LYS A 235 4.80 -2.68 10.84
CA LYS A 235 5.38 -1.52 11.50
C LYS A 235 6.83 -1.80 11.93
N ASN A 236 7.70 -0.80 11.77
CA ASN A 236 9.10 -0.82 12.23
C ASN A 236 10.00 -1.88 11.56
N LEU A 237 9.77 -2.17 10.27
CA LEU A 237 10.61 -3.08 9.48
C LEU A 237 11.89 -2.41 8.91
N ASP A 238 12.20 -1.19 9.34
CA ASP A 238 13.39 -0.46 8.92
C ASP A 238 14.67 -1.17 9.37
N TYR A 239 15.19 -2.04 8.50
CA TYR A 239 16.43 -2.75 8.74
C TYR A 239 17.63 -1.87 8.34
N GLN A 240 18.49 -1.59 9.31
CA GLN A 240 19.77 -0.94 9.06
C GLN A 240 20.87 -1.98 8.85
N TYR A 241 21.62 -1.83 7.77
CA TYR A 241 22.76 -2.67 7.47
C TYR A 241 23.91 -2.41 8.45
N THR A 242 24.20 -3.38 9.29
CA THR A 242 25.30 -3.34 10.27
C THR A 242 26.57 -4.04 9.78
N GLY A 243 26.49 -4.78 8.66
CA GLY A 243 27.59 -5.54 8.08
C GLY A 243 28.44 -4.79 7.04
N GLU A 244 29.61 -5.35 6.74
CA GLU A 244 30.46 -4.89 5.64
C GLU A 244 29.80 -5.14 4.28
N TYR A 245 30.05 -4.23 3.33
CA TYR A 245 29.55 -4.38 1.97
C TYR A 245 30.27 -5.52 1.25
N TYR A 246 29.52 -6.50 0.77
CA TYR A 246 30.09 -7.60 0.03
C TYR A 246 30.43 -7.21 -1.41
N THR A 247 31.72 -7.22 -1.74
CA THR A 247 32.23 -6.93 -3.08
C THR A 247 32.53 -8.19 -3.89
N GLY A 248 32.37 -9.37 -3.30
CA GLY A 248 32.65 -10.66 -3.96
C GLY A 248 31.56 -11.11 -4.92
N ASP A 249 31.76 -12.29 -5.50
CA ASP A 249 30.83 -12.92 -6.43
C ASP A 249 29.69 -13.65 -5.70
N TYR A 250 28.52 -13.67 -6.34
CA TYR A 250 27.42 -14.57 -5.99
C TYR A 250 27.28 -15.64 -7.08
N LYS A 251 26.94 -16.86 -6.69
CA LYS A 251 26.59 -17.93 -7.64
C LYS A 251 25.14 -17.77 -8.06
N VAL A 252 24.91 -17.67 -9.36
CA VAL A 252 23.57 -17.55 -9.92
C VAL A 252 23.03 -18.93 -10.26
N SER A 253 21.82 -19.22 -9.81
CA SER A 253 21.15 -20.49 -10.03
C SER A 253 19.94 -20.33 -10.93
N LEU A 254 19.60 -21.36 -11.72
CA LEU A 254 18.32 -21.40 -12.43
C LEU A 254 17.32 -22.22 -11.62
N ASN A 255 16.22 -21.59 -11.22
CA ASN A 255 15.06 -22.36 -10.78
C ASN A 255 14.37 -22.99 -12.00
N LEU A 256 14.27 -24.32 -11.99
CA LEU A 256 13.68 -25.09 -13.08
C LEU A 256 12.19 -24.81 -13.30
N TYR A 257 11.50 -24.14 -12.37
CA TYR A 257 10.17 -23.57 -12.60
C TYR A 257 10.15 -22.55 -13.76
N SER A 258 11.30 -21.98 -14.14
CA SER A 258 11.43 -21.21 -15.39
C SER A 258 11.11 -22.03 -16.65
N TYR A 259 11.16 -23.36 -16.56
CA TYR A 259 10.71 -24.30 -17.60
C TYR A 259 9.38 -24.99 -17.24
N ASN A 260 8.61 -24.52 -16.25
CA ASN A 260 7.42 -25.20 -15.73
C ASN A 260 6.45 -25.66 -16.84
N VAL A 261 6.18 -24.81 -17.82
CA VAL A 261 5.28 -25.13 -18.94
C VAL A 261 5.84 -26.29 -19.79
N ASN A 262 7.14 -26.29 -20.08
CA ASN A 262 7.82 -27.30 -20.90
C ASN A 262 8.03 -28.62 -20.12
N LEU A 263 8.42 -28.55 -18.85
CA LEU A 263 8.62 -29.71 -17.98
C LEU A 263 7.30 -30.43 -17.69
N ASN A 264 6.19 -29.68 -17.53
CA ASN A 264 4.87 -30.29 -17.43
C ASN A 264 4.44 -30.95 -18.75
N ALA A 265 4.76 -30.36 -19.91
CA ALA A 265 4.49 -31.00 -21.19
C ALA A 265 5.24 -32.33 -21.34
N TRP A 266 6.50 -32.38 -20.92
CA TRP A 266 7.27 -33.62 -20.86
C TRP A 266 6.64 -34.65 -19.89
N ARG A 267 6.34 -34.23 -18.65
CA ARG A 267 5.78 -35.13 -17.62
C ARG A 267 4.41 -35.68 -18.01
N ASP A 268 3.59 -34.88 -18.65
CA ASP A 268 2.26 -35.26 -19.13
C ASP A 268 2.31 -36.02 -20.48
N ASN A 269 3.50 -36.24 -21.05
CA ASN A 269 3.73 -36.83 -22.37
C ASN A 269 2.92 -36.15 -23.48
N LYS A 270 2.85 -34.82 -23.44
CA LYS A 270 2.17 -33.98 -24.44
C LYS A 270 3.13 -33.67 -25.59
N SER A 271 2.68 -33.92 -26.81
CA SER A 271 3.37 -33.56 -28.05
C SER A 271 2.71 -32.41 -28.79
N ASP A 272 1.49 -32.02 -28.38
CA ASP A 272 0.74 -30.88 -28.88
C ASP A 272 0.81 -29.72 -27.88
N GLY A 273 1.43 -28.60 -28.29
CA GLY A 273 1.58 -27.41 -27.47
C GLY A 273 3.04 -27.03 -27.23
N PRO A 274 3.42 -26.57 -26.02
CA PRO A 274 4.77 -26.10 -25.74
C PRO A 274 5.79 -27.24 -25.90
N PRO A 275 6.98 -26.95 -26.45
CA PRO A 275 7.99 -27.98 -26.71
C PRO A 275 8.46 -28.62 -25.39
N PRO A 276 8.37 -29.94 -25.22
CA PRO A 276 8.74 -30.60 -23.97
C PRO A 276 10.25 -30.52 -23.73
N ILE A 277 10.65 -30.44 -22.46
CA ILE A 277 12.04 -30.57 -22.02
C ILE A 277 12.05 -31.42 -20.76
N ASP A 278 12.95 -32.39 -20.66
CA ASP A 278 13.10 -33.17 -19.43
C ASP A 278 13.98 -32.46 -18.40
N THR A 279 14.01 -32.99 -17.17
CA THR A 279 14.79 -32.37 -16.07
C THR A 279 16.30 -32.37 -16.35
N PHE A 280 16.85 -33.41 -16.99
CA PHE A 280 18.27 -33.50 -17.33
C PHE A 280 18.64 -32.52 -18.45
N GLU A 281 17.79 -32.39 -19.47
CA GLU A 281 17.92 -31.42 -20.55
C GLU A 281 17.84 -29.99 -20.03
N ALA A 282 16.94 -29.69 -19.10
CA ALA A 282 16.84 -28.38 -18.47
C ALA A 282 18.12 -28.02 -17.69
N ILE A 283 18.75 -28.97 -17.00
CA ILE A 283 20.05 -28.77 -16.34
C ILE A 283 21.16 -28.49 -17.36
N ARG A 284 21.22 -29.27 -18.46
CA ARG A 284 22.20 -29.01 -19.54
C ARG A 284 21.98 -27.65 -20.18
N ALA A 285 20.73 -27.24 -20.36
CA ALA A 285 20.37 -25.92 -20.87
C ALA A 285 20.83 -24.81 -19.91
N ALA A 286 20.64 -25.00 -18.60
CA ALA A 286 21.15 -24.07 -17.58
C ALA A 286 22.67 -23.93 -17.65
N LYS A 287 23.41 -25.04 -17.77
CA LYS A 287 24.87 -25.00 -17.95
C LYS A 287 25.25 -24.20 -19.21
N LYS A 288 24.58 -24.48 -20.33
CA LYS A 288 24.83 -23.82 -21.62
C LYS A 288 24.55 -22.32 -21.56
N ALA A 289 23.51 -21.90 -20.85
CA ALA A 289 23.20 -20.49 -20.61
C ALA A 289 24.23 -19.81 -19.68
N GLY A 290 24.98 -20.59 -18.90
CA GLY A 290 26.06 -20.11 -18.04
C GLY A 290 25.66 -19.95 -16.58
N PHE A 291 24.66 -20.66 -16.09
CA PHE A 291 24.36 -20.73 -14.65
C PHE A 291 25.44 -21.52 -13.89
N ASP A 292 25.65 -21.15 -12.62
CA ASP A 292 26.58 -21.82 -11.71
C ASP A 292 25.91 -23.00 -11.00
N ALA A 293 24.60 -22.91 -10.80
CA ALA A 293 23.80 -23.88 -10.08
C ALA A 293 22.38 -24.04 -10.66
N VAL A 294 21.65 -25.03 -10.16
CA VAL A 294 20.22 -25.24 -10.43
C VAL A 294 19.43 -25.43 -9.13
N ASP A 295 18.22 -24.87 -9.08
CA ASP A 295 17.19 -25.24 -8.11
C ASP A 295 16.23 -26.23 -8.78
N ILE A 296 16.32 -27.49 -8.36
CA ILE A 296 15.59 -28.60 -8.97
C ILE A 296 14.31 -28.81 -8.14
N THR A 297 13.25 -28.08 -8.47
CA THR A 297 11.96 -28.21 -7.77
C THR A 297 11.44 -29.66 -7.84
N ALA A 298 11.00 -30.21 -6.71
CA ALA A 298 10.62 -31.62 -6.59
C ALA A 298 9.48 -32.04 -7.54
N TYR A 299 8.71 -31.08 -8.03
CA TYR A 299 7.60 -31.26 -8.98
C TYR A 299 8.01 -32.02 -10.25
N TYR A 300 9.30 -31.93 -10.59
CA TYR A 300 9.87 -32.50 -11.81
C TYR A 300 10.63 -33.80 -11.54
N ILE A 301 10.61 -34.29 -10.29
CA ILE A 301 11.11 -35.62 -9.93
C ILE A 301 9.96 -36.62 -10.09
N PRO A 302 10.16 -37.75 -10.80
CA PRO A 302 9.13 -38.76 -10.96
C PRO A 302 8.55 -39.23 -9.63
N GLY A 303 7.24 -39.43 -9.58
CA GLY A 303 6.55 -39.86 -8.37
C GLY A 303 6.09 -38.73 -7.45
N TYR A 304 6.51 -37.50 -7.67
CA TYR A 304 5.98 -36.36 -6.93
C TYR A 304 4.48 -36.18 -7.18
N ASP A 305 3.72 -35.97 -6.09
CA ASP A 305 2.30 -35.62 -6.10
C ASP A 305 2.05 -34.53 -5.05
N ASN A 306 1.15 -33.59 -5.35
CA ASN A 306 0.90 -32.43 -4.48
C ASN A 306 0.06 -32.75 -3.23
N LYS A 307 -0.66 -33.87 -3.20
CA LYS A 307 -1.67 -34.16 -2.18
C LYS A 307 -1.40 -35.45 -1.43
N THR A 308 -0.62 -36.35 -2.00
CA THR A 308 -0.36 -37.68 -1.47
C THR A 308 1.13 -37.93 -1.27
N MET A 309 1.46 -39.01 -0.56
CA MET A 309 2.84 -39.53 -0.55
C MET A 309 3.28 -39.90 -1.97
N PRO A 310 4.59 -39.95 -2.24
CA PRO A 310 5.10 -40.25 -3.57
C PRO A 310 4.47 -41.50 -4.21
N THR A 311 4.20 -41.41 -5.51
CA THR A 311 3.49 -42.44 -6.29
C THR A 311 4.40 -43.48 -6.95
N LYS A 312 5.73 -43.28 -6.84
CA LYS A 312 6.78 -44.18 -7.32
C LYS A 312 7.51 -44.80 -6.13
N SER A 313 8.24 -45.88 -6.37
CA SER A 313 9.01 -46.51 -5.29
C SER A 313 10.20 -45.64 -4.88
N ASP A 314 10.66 -45.82 -3.64
CA ASP A 314 11.88 -45.15 -3.16
C ASP A 314 13.08 -45.47 -4.06
N GLU A 315 13.23 -46.72 -4.51
CA GLU A 315 14.33 -47.09 -5.41
C GLU A 315 14.36 -46.25 -6.69
N GLU A 316 13.20 -46.05 -7.34
CA GLU A 316 13.08 -45.25 -8.56
C GLU A 316 13.39 -43.77 -8.30
N ILE A 317 12.90 -43.21 -7.19
CA ILE A 317 13.08 -41.79 -6.84
C ILE A 317 14.54 -41.51 -6.48
N TYR A 318 15.13 -42.35 -5.62
CA TYR A 318 16.52 -42.19 -5.18
C TYR A 318 17.51 -42.43 -6.33
N ASP A 319 17.26 -43.39 -7.22
CA ASP A 319 18.07 -43.55 -8.45
C ASP A 319 17.99 -42.29 -9.34
N PHE A 320 16.78 -41.74 -9.52
CA PHE A 320 16.60 -40.54 -10.34
C PHE A 320 17.41 -39.35 -9.81
N VAL A 321 17.33 -39.05 -8.51
CA VAL A 321 18.06 -37.89 -7.95
C VAL A 321 19.57 -38.12 -7.86
N LYS A 322 20.05 -39.36 -7.71
CA LYS A 322 21.48 -39.68 -7.83
C LYS A 322 22.00 -39.37 -9.23
N ARG A 323 21.26 -39.74 -10.27
CA ARG A 323 21.62 -39.39 -11.66
C ARG A 323 21.61 -37.89 -11.91
N LEU A 324 20.68 -37.14 -11.32
CA LEU A 324 20.68 -35.66 -11.40
C LEU A 324 21.92 -35.06 -10.73
N LYS A 325 22.29 -35.56 -9.55
CA LYS A 325 23.48 -35.16 -8.81
C LYS A 325 24.75 -35.46 -9.60
N ASP A 326 24.85 -36.66 -10.18
CA ASP A 326 25.97 -37.07 -11.02
C ASP A 326 26.08 -36.19 -12.27
N LEU A 327 24.97 -35.87 -12.92
CA LEU A 327 24.95 -34.94 -14.05
C LEU A 327 25.44 -33.53 -13.63
N CYS A 328 24.95 -32.99 -12.52
CA CYS A 328 25.39 -31.68 -12.04
C CYS A 328 26.91 -31.69 -11.78
N LYS A 329 27.42 -32.76 -11.15
CA LYS A 329 28.85 -32.95 -10.92
C LYS A 329 29.64 -33.03 -12.22
N GLU A 330 29.17 -33.78 -13.23
CA GLU A 330 29.80 -33.87 -14.56
C GLU A 330 29.89 -32.50 -15.24
N LEU A 331 28.82 -31.71 -15.14
CA LEU A 331 28.74 -30.36 -15.73
C LEU A 331 29.47 -29.29 -14.89
N GLY A 332 29.98 -29.64 -13.71
CA GLY A 332 30.54 -28.67 -12.76
C GLY A 332 29.51 -27.62 -12.34
N MET A 333 28.27 -28.06 -12.08
CA MET A 333 27.19 -27.25 -11.54
C MET A 333 26.88 -27.67 -10.11
N GLU A 334 26.46 -26.70 -9.30
CA GLU A 334 25.95 -26.96 -7.94
C GLU A 334 24.42 -27.08 -7.93
N ILE A 335 23.87 -27.60 -6.84
CA ILE A 335 22.43 -27.63 -6.61
C ILE A 335 22.14 -26.62 -5.51
N SER A 336 21.36 -25.58 -5.81
CA SER A 336 21.11 -24.49 -4.88
C SER A 336 19.93 -24.74 -3.95
N GLY A 337 19.04 -25.66 -4.31
CA GLY A 337 17.81 -25.92 -3.57
C GLY A 337 16.85 -26.83 -4.30
N THR A 338 15.74 -27.10 -3.62
CA THR A 338 14.53 -27.73 -4.14
C THR A 338 13.32 -27.20 -3.37
N GLY A 339 12.11 -27.63 -3.74
CA GLY A 339 10.89 -27.21 -3.04
C GLY A 339 9.70 -28.12 -3.29
N VAL A 340 8.77 -28.11 -2.34
CA VAL A 340 7.53 -28.89 -2.34
C VAL A 340 6.31 -28.01 -2.04
N GLN A 341 5.15 -28.41 -2.52
CA GLN A 341 3.88 -27.76 -2.19
C GLN A 341 3.29 -28.38 -0.92
N ASN A 342 2.76 -27.53 -0.05
CA ASN A 342 2.07 -27.87 1.19
C ASN A 342 1.05 -26.77 1.54
N ASP A 343 0.13 -27.08 2.46
CA ASP A 343 -0.79 -26.11 3.03
C ASP A 343 -0.93 -26.35 4.55
N PHE A 344 -0.22 -25.55 5.36
CA PHE A 344 -0.35 -25.60 6.82
C PHE A 344 -1.46 -24.68 7.36
N ALA A 345 -2.12 -23.91 6.49
CA ALA A 345 -3.27 -23.10 6.85
C ALA A 345 -4.59 -23.88 6.73
N ASP A 346 -4.59 -25.00 5.98
CA ASP A 346 -5.71 -25.92 5.78
C ASP A 346 -6.42 -26.22 7.11
N THR A 347 -7.76 -26.20 7.11
CA THR A 347 -8.57 -26.43 8.31
C THR A 347 -8.47 -27.87 8.80
N ASN A 348 -8.21 -28.83 7.92
CA ASN A 348 -8.09 -30.25 8.22
C ASN A 348 -6.72 -30.58 8.85
N ALA A 349 -6.73 -31.02 10.10
CA ALA A 349 -5.52 -31.39 10.84
C ALA A 349 -4.78 -32.59 10.25
N GLU A 350 -5.49 -33.57 9.69
CA GLU A 350 -4.88 -34.75 9.05
C GLU A 350 -4.17 -34.37 7.75
N ARG A 351 -4.73 -33.41 6.99
CA ARG A 351 -4.06 -32.85 5.80
C ARG A 351 -2.75 -32.18 6.20
N ARG A 352 -2.77 -31.30 7.21
CA ARG A 352 -1.55 -30.65 7.71
C ARG A 352 -0.50 -31.68 8.17
N ALA A 353 -0.93 -32.71 8.90
CA ALA A 353 -0.04 -33.79 9.35
C ALA A 353 0.56 -34.58 8.17
N LEU A 354 -0.22 -34.87 7.13
CA LEU A 354 0.28 -35.51 5.91
C LEU A 354 1.27 -34.61 5.15
N ASP A 355 1.10 -33.28 5.18
CA ASP A 355 2.09 -32.37 4.59
C ASP A 355 3.42 -32.41 5.34
N VAL A 356 3.40 -32.48 6.68
CA VAL A 356 4.63 -32.66 7.47
C VAL A 356 5.36 -33.93 7.03
N GLU A 357 4.67 -35.07 6.96
CA GLU A 357 5.29 -36.34 6.56
C GLU A 357 5.81 -36.33 5.12
N ARG A 358 5.06 -35.71 4.18
CA ARG A 358 5.53 -35.51 2.80
C ARG A 358 6.80 -34.65 2.76
N ILE A 359 6.84 -33.55 3.51
CA ILE A 359 8.00 -32.67 3.55
C ILE A 359 9.21 -33.40 4.13
N LYS A 360 9.06 -34.18 5.21
CA LYS A 360 10.15 -35.01 5.76
C LYS A 360 10.69 -35.99 4.72
N TYR A 361 9.83 -36.66 3.98
CA TYR A 361 10.25 -37.54 2.87
C TYR A 361 11.08 -36.77 1.84
N TRP A 362 10.60 -35.62 1.39
CA TRP A 362 11.32 -34.82 0.39
C TRP A 362 12.59 -34.18 0.93
N ILE A 363 12.70 -33.94 2.25
CA ILE A 363 13.95 -33.55 2.91
C ILE A 363 14.99 -34.66 2.77
N ASP A 364 14.61 -35.94 2.92
CA ASP A 364 15.52 -37.06 2.71
C ASP A 364 15.98 -37.15 1.25
N VAL A 365 15.05 -36.97 0.30
CA VAL A 365 15.37 -36.91 -1.13
C VAL A 365 16.29 -35.72 -1.45
N ALA A 366 16.06 -34.57 -0.83
CA ALA A 366 16.91 -33.38 -0.98
C ALA A 366 18.33 -33.62 -0.45
N ALA A 367 18.46 -34.28 0.70
CA ALA A 367 19.75 -34.66 1.27
C ALA A 367 20.52 -35.62 0.34
N GLU A 368 19.84 -36.61 -0.24
CA GLU A 368 20.45 -37.51 -1.23
C GLU A 368 20.90 -36.74 -2.48
N MET A 369 20.01 -35.91 -3.04
CA MET A 369 20.28 -35.06 -4.20
C MET A 369 21.43 -34.08 -3.95
N GLY A 370 21.66 -33.69 -2.68
CA GLY A 370 22.64 -32.69 -2.29
C GLY A 370 22.10 -31.26 -2.33
N ALA A 371 20.78 -31.08 -2.27
CA ALA A 371 20.15 -29.77 -2.21
C ALA A 371 20.24 -29.21 -0.77
N PRO A 372 20.85 -28.02 -0.56
CA PRO A 372 21.09 -27.48 0.78
C PRO A 372 19.86 -26.84 1.42
N VAL A 373 18.84 -26.52 0.61
CA VAL A 373 17.62 -25.82 1.05
C VAL A 373 16.38 -26.52 0.47
N MET A 374 15.38 -26.74 1.33
CA MET A 374 14.03 -27.18 0.97
C MET A 374 13.05 -26.01 1.15
N ARG A 375 12.48 -25.52 0.05
CA ARG A 375 11.40 -24.53 0.09
C ARG A 375 10.07 -25.17 0.46
N VAL A 376 9.36 -24.52 1.36
CA VAL A 376 7.96 -24.81 1.75
C VAL A 376 7.13 -23.52 1.72
N PHE A 377 5.81 -23.68 1.77
CA PHE A 377 4.83 -22.59 1.85
C PHE A 377 4.15 -22.52 3.22
N SER A 378 3.44 -21.42 3.45
CA SER A 378 2.60 -21.25 4.63
C SER A 378 1.24 -21.94 4.44
N GLY A 379 0.61 -21.73 3.28
CA GLY A 379 -0.71 -22.25 2.96
C GLY A 379 -1.64 -21.15 2.44
N ASP A 380 -2.64 -21.54 1.65
CA ASP A 380 -3.62 -20.61 1.11
C ASP A 380 -4.38 -19.90 2.26
N VAL A 381 -4.90 -18.71 1.99
CA VAL A 381 -5.73 -18.02 2.99
C VAL A 381 -6.99 -18.85 3.26
N PRO A 382 -7.16 -19.45 4.45
CA PRO A 382 -8.22 -20.41 4.67
C PRO A 382 -9.54 -19.68 4.87
N LYS A 383 -10.65 -20.37 4.60
CA LYS A 383 -11.99 -19.77 4.66
C LYS A 383 -12.36 -19.23 6.05
N ASP A 384 -11.84 -19.85 7.10
CA ASP A 384 -12.09 -19.49 8.50
C ASP A 384 -11.17 -18.38 9.03
N ILE A 385 -10.34 -17.77 8.17
CA ILE A 385 -9.56 -16.55 8.47
C ILE A 385 -10.44 -15.43 9.01
N LYS A 386 -11.70 -15.37 8.58
CA LYS A 386 -12.68 -14.36 9.02
C LYS A 386 -13.11 -14.54 10.48
N SER A 387 -13.04 -15.76 10.99
CA SER A 387 -13.47 -16.09 12.35
C SER A 387 -12.30 -16.08 13.33
N LEU A 388 -11.13 -16.55 12.89
CA LEU A 388 -9.97 -16.74 13.76
C LEU A 388 -8.94 -15.60 13.67
N GLY A 389 -8.93 -14.85 12.56
CA GLY A 389 -7.90 -13.87 12.26
C GLY A 389 -6.58 -14.50 11.81
N TRP A 390 -5.72 -13.69 11.19
CA TRP A 390 -4.42 -14.14 10.65
C TRP A 390 -3.50 -14.72 11.72
N GLU A 391 -3.35 -14.01 12.84
CA GLU A 391 -2.43 -14.40 13.91
C GLU A 391 -2.73 -15.77 14.49
N THR A 392 -4.00 -16.07 14.80
CA THR A 392 -4.40 -17.38 15.36
C THR A 392 -4.04 -18.51 14.41
N ILE A 393 -4.34 -18.38 13.12
CA ILE A 393 -4.02 -19.41 12.13
C ILE A 393 -2.49 -19.54 11.96
N ALA A 394 -1.79 -18.41 11.81
CA ALA A 394 -0.35 -18.40 11.61
C ALA A 394 0.41 -19.00 12.82
N ARG A 395 0.00 -18.64 14.04
CA ARG A 395 0.62 -19.13 15.28
C ARG A 395 0.24 -20.56 15.61
N ASP A 396 -1.04 -20.94 15.49
CA ASP A 396 -1.53 -22.20 16.05
C ASP A 396 -1.60 -23.33 15.01
N ARG A 397 -1.66 -23.02 13.70
CA ARG A 397 -1.66 -24.03 12.62
C ARG A 397 -0.37 -24.07 11.82
N ILE A 398 0.25 -22.93 11.51
CA ILE A 398 1.38 -22.84 10.57
C ILE A 398 2.73 -22.98 11.28
N ALA A 399 2.96 -22.26 12.39
CA ALA A 399 4.25 -22.27 13.07
C ALA A 399 4.66 -23.67 13.65
N PRO A 400 3.76 -24.47 14.27
CA PRO A 400 4.15 -25.77 14.81
C PRO A 400 4.69 -26.77 13.78
N PRO A 401 4.01 -27.04 12.64
CA PRO A 401 4.56 -27.96 11.65
C PRO A 401 5.83 -27.41 10.98
N LEU A 402 5.96 -26.09 10.79
CA LEU A 402 7.20 -25.47 10.32
C LEU A 402 8.37 -25.73 11.27
N ARG A 403 8.15 -25.66 12.58
CA ARG A 403 9.16 -25.99 13.59
C ARG A 403 9.58 -27.45 13.48
N GLU A 404 8.61 -28.36 13.40
CA GLU A 404 8.87 -29.80 13.30
C GLU A 404 9.71 -30.16 12.07
N ILE A 405 9.38 -29.63 10.88
CA ILE A 405 10.17 -29.88 9.68
C ILE A 405 11.54 -29.18 9.73
N ALA A 406 11.68 -28.06 10.45
CA ALA A 406 12.95 -27.38 10.62
C ALA A 406 13.91 -28.18 11.51
N GLU A 407 13.39 -28.79 12.58
CA GLU A 407 14.12 -29.73 13.44
C GLU A 407 14.54 -30.98 12.65
N TYR A 408 13.62 -31.56 11.86
CA TYR A 408 13.95 -32.72 11.02
C TYR A 408 15.00 -32.37 9.96
N GLY A 409 14.83 -31.26 9.24
CA GLY A 409 15.80 -30.76 8.25
C GLY A 409 17.19 -30.56 8.84
N ALA A 410 17.29 -30.07 10.07
CA ALA A 410 18.57 -29.86 10.76
C ALA A 410 19.31 -31.19 10.95
N SER A 411 18.58 -32.26 11.29
CA SER A 411 19.14 -33.62 11.43
C SER A 411 19.66 -34.20 10.11
N LYS A 412 19.21 -33.68 8.97
CA LYS A 412 19.58 -34.11 7.61
C LYS A 412 20.56 -33.17 6.91
N GLY A 413 20.91 -32.04 7.53
CA GLY A 413 21.75 -31.01 6.92
C GLY A 413 21.05 -30.22 5.81
N VAL A 414 19.70 -30.19 5.79
CA VAL A 414 18.89 -29.45 4.82
C VAL A 414 18.18 -28.31 5.55
N LYS A 415 18.42 -27.07 5.12
CA LYS A 415 17.74 -25.90 5.69
C LYS A 415 16.32 -25.79 5.15
N ILE A 416 15.40 -25.33 5.98
CA ILE A 416 14.04 -25.03 5.54
C ILE A 416 13.95 -23.55 5.15
N GLY A 417 13.32 -23.27 4.02
CA GLY A 417 13.00 -21.91 3.62
C GLY A 417 11.49 -21.75 3.46
N LEU A 418 10.88 -20.87 4.27
CA LEU A 418 9.50 -20.44 4.06
C LEU A 418 9.49 -19.38 2.98
N GLN A 419 8.72 -19.58 1.92
CA GLN A 419 8.62 -18.61 0.82
C GLN A 419 7.48 -17.62 1.08
N ASN A 420 7.75 -16.31 0.92
CA ASN A 420 6.67 -15.33 0.79
C ASN A 420 5.96 -15.54 -0.55
N HIS A 421 4.66 -15.76 -0.56
CA HIS A 421 3.94 -16.16 -1.77
C HIS A 421 2.54 -15.55 -1.91
N GLY A 422 2.28 -14.40 -1.28
CA GLY A 422 0.97 -13.73 -1.36
C GLY A 422 -0.18 -14.51 -0.71
N ASP A 423 0.18 -15.58 0.01
CA ASP A 423 -0.68 -16.49 0.77
C ASP A 423 -0.74 -15.98 2.22
N MET A 424 -0.76 -16.88 3.22
CA MET A 424 -0.61 -16.47 4.62
C MET A 424 0.74 -15.77 4.93
N THR A 425 1.66 -15.68 3.96
CA THR A 425 2.88 -14.88 3.97
C THR A 425 2.93 -13.86 2.82
N SER A 426 2.09 -12.82 2.91
CA SER A 426 1.99 -11.77 1.87
C SER A 426 3.00 -10.62 2.06
N THR A 427 3.32 -10.26 3.31
CA THR A 427 4.23 -9.16 3.65
C THR A 427 5.49 -9.67 4.37
N ALA A 428 6.54 -8.85 4.42
CA ALA A 428 7.74 -9.17 5.20
C ALA A 428 7.43 -9.27 6.70
N GLY A 429 6.56 -8.41 7.25
CA GLY A 429 6.16 -8.45 8.65
C GLY A 429 5.53 -9.78 9.04
N GLN A 430 4.62 -10.29 8.20
CA GLN A 430 3.94 -11.57 8.42
C GLN A 430 4.91 -12.75 8.45
N ILE A 431 5.77 -12.88 7.43
CA ILE A 431 6.70 -14.01 7.36
C ILE A 431 7.76 -13.96 8.48
N ILE A 432 8.26 -12.78 8.83
CA ILE A 432 9.19 -12.59 9.96
C ILE A 432 8.50 -12.97 11.27
N GLN A 433 7.25 -12.56 11.46
CA GLN A 433 6.51 -12.92 12.67
C GLN A 433 6.26 -14.43 12.77
N ILE A 434 5.95 -15.11 11.67
CA ILE A 434 5.86 -16.58 11.66
C ILE A 434 7.20 -17.19 12.08
N LEU A 435 8.33 -16.73 11.55
CA LEU A 435 9.64 -17.22 11.97
C LEU A 435 9.92 -16.99 13.47
N ASN A 436 9.47 -15.86 14.03
CA ASN A 436 9.59 -15.58 15.46
C ASN A 436 8.80 -16.59 16.31
N TRP A 437 7.63 -17.05 15.86
CA TRP A 437 6.88 -18.11 16.56
C TRP A 437 7.46 -19.50 16.34
N VAL A 438 8.03 -19.76 15.16
CA VAL A 438 8.72 -21.03 14.88
C VAL A 438 9.95 -21.18 15.77
N ASP A 439 10.71 -20.08 15.96
CA ASP A 439 11.88 -19.97 16.84
C ASP A 439 12.87 -21.14 16.68
N HIS A 440 13.41 -21.30 15.46
CA HIS A 440 14.35 -22.37 15.15
C HIS A 440 15.46 -21.92 14.18
N PRO A 441 16.75 -22.24 14.42
CA PRO A 441 17.86 -21.72 13.60
C PRO A 441 18.00 -22.36 12.21
N ASN A 442 17.33 -23.50 11.96
CA ASN A 442 17.37 -24.20 10.67
C ASN A 442 16.21 -23.81 9.72
N ILE A 443 15.48 -22.74 10.03
CA ILE A 443 14.50 -22.16 9.10
C ILE A 443 14.86 -20.70 8.78
N GLY A 444 14.60 -20.30 7.55
CA GLY A 444 14.75 -18.93 7.08
C GLY A 444 13.73 -18.60 6.00
N ILE A 445 13.99 -17.54 5.24
CA ILE A 445 13.11 -17.05 4.18
C ILE A 445 13.68 -17.42 2.80
N ILE A 446 12.82 -17.95 1.94
CA ILE A 446 13.00 -17.91 0.49
C ILE A 446 12.46 -16.56 0.03
N ASN A 447 13.36 -15.62 -0.23
CA ASN A 447 12.97 -14.25 -0.56
C ASN A 447 12.53 -14.20 -2.03
N ASP A 448 11.23 -14.31 -2.24
CA ASP A 448 10.60 -14.19 -3.54
C ASP A 448 10.37 -12.71 -3.86
N THR A 449 11.14 -12.21 -4.83
CA THR A 449 11.16 -10.80 -5.17
C THR A 449 9.94 -10.35 -5.98
N GLY A 450 9.02 -11.25 -6.32
CA GLY A 450 7.84 -10.91 -7.11
C GLY A 450 6.52 -11.31 -6.48
N TYR A 451 6.46 -11.59 -5.17
CA TYR A 451 5.21 -11.97 -4.50
C TYR A 451 4.94 -11.26 -3.17
N PHE A 452 5.67 -10.19 -2.83
CA PHE A 452 5.26 -9.28 -1.74
C PHE A 452 4.09 -8.40 -2.15
N ARG A 453 3.08 -8.28 -1.28
CA ARG A 453 1.83 -7.54 -1.53
C ARG A 453 1.06 -7.29 -0.24
N ASN A 454 0.11 -6.37 -0.30
CA ASN A 454 -0.88 -6.21 0.79
C ASN A 454 -1.67 -7.51 0.98
N PHE A 455 -1.71 -8.03 2.20
CA PHE A 455 -2.47 -9.23 2.55
C PHE A 455 -3.94 -9.07 2.17
N ARG A 456 -4.50 -10.01 1.40
CA ARG A 456 -5.93 -10.03 0.97
C ARG A 456 -6.43 -8.77 0.24
N SER A 457 -5.54 -7.97 -0.34
CA SER A 457 -5.91 -6.81 -1.13
C SER A 457 -6.34 -7.18 -2.55
N ASN A 458 -7.40 -6.54 -3.05
CA ASN A 458 -7.78 -6.58 -4.48
C ASN A 458 -6.92 -5.64 -5.35
N ASN A 459 -6.12 -4.77 -4.73
CA ASN A 459 -5.10 -3.99 -5.42
C ASN A 459 -3.78 -4.74 -5.31
N TYR A 460 -3.53 -5.55 -6.34
CA TYR A 460 -2.54 -6.60 -6.44
C TYR A 460 -1.09 -6.08 -6.66
N GLY A 461 -0.71 -4.97 -6.02
CA GLY A 461 0.69 -4.53 -5.98
C GLY A 461 0.98 -3.15 -6.56
N TYR A 462 0.05 -2.45 -7.22
CA TYR A 462 0.27 -1.03 -7.51
C TYR A 462 0.35 -0.23 -6.21
N ASP A 463 1.30 0.69 -6.11
CA ASP A 463 1.62 1.49 -4.91
C ASP A 463 2.12 0.67 -3.68
N TYR A 464 2.67 -0.53 -3.88
CA TYR A 464 3.33 -1.31 -2.81
C TYR A 464 4.84 -1.03 -2.75
N ASN A 465 5.39 -0.90 -1.54
CA ASN A 465 6.84 -0.69 -1.36
C ASN A 465 7.59 -2.04 -1.32
N TRP A 466 7.69 -2.73 -2.46
CA TRP A 466 8.28 -4.08 -2.50
C TRP A 466 9.71 -4.14 -1.97
N TYR A 467 10.54 -3.13 -2.26
CA TYR A 467 11.93 -3.11 -1.83
C TYR A 467 12.09 -2.98 -0.32
N HIS A 468 11.13 -2.34 0.36
CA HIS A 468 11.12 -2.31 1.82
C HIS A 468 10.99 -3.71 2.39
N ASP A 469 10.06 -4.50 1.87
CA ASP A 469 9.82 -5.88 2.33
C ASP A 469 10.92 -6.85 1.93
N MET A 470 11.39 -6.76 0.67
CA MET A 470 12.55 -7.53 0.22
C MET A 470 13.75 -7.29 1.14
N ARG A 471 13.98 -6.02 1.53
CA ARG A 471 15.06 -5.61 2.44
C ARG A 471 14.84 -6.14 3.85
N ALA A 472 13.64 -6.01 4.39
CA ALA A 472 13.31 -6.48 5.73
C ALA A 472 13.50 -7.99 5.88
N ALA A 473 13.26 -8.76 4.81
CA ALA A 473 13.46 -10.21 4.78
C ALA A 473 14.95 -10.65 4.68
N LEU A 474 15.86 -9.79 4.21
CA LEU A 474 17.28 -10.13 3.98
C LEU A 474 18.00 -10.78 5.17
N PRO A 475 17.84 -10.32 6.42
CA PRO A 475 18.55 -10.90 7.57
C PRO A 475 18.19 -12.37 7.83
N TYR A 476 17.00 -12.78 7.41
CA TYR A 476 16.47 -14.14 7.58
C TYR A 476 16.58 -14.97 6.29
N THR A 477 17.03 -14.36 5.19
CA THR A 477 17.03 -15.00 3.88
C THR A 477 18.07 -16.13 3.83
N ASN A 478 17.66 -17.31 3.38
CA ASN A 478 18.56 -18.45 3.15
C ASN A 478 18.54 -18.96 1.70
N ASN A 479 17.61 -18.49 0.88
CA ASN A 479 17.61 -18.63 -0.57
C ASN A 479 16.76 -17.53 -1.23
N PHE A 480 16.76 -17.45 -2.56
CA PHE A 480 15.98 -16.46 -3.33
C PHE A 480 15.06 -17.11 -4.36
N GLN A 481 14.06 -16.35 -4.81
CA GLN A 481 13.46 -16.46 -6.14
C GLN A 481 13.46 -15.08 -6.80
N VAL A 482 14.51 -14.77 -7.57
CA VAL A 482 14.62 -13.49 -8.28
C VAL A 482 13.78 -13.54 -9.54
N LYS A 483 12.73 -12.72 -9.58
CA LYS A 483 11.77 -12.63 -10.69
C LYS A 483 11.98 -11.38 -11.55
N LYS A 484 11.36 -11.34 -12.73
CA LYS A 484 11.43 -10.19 -13.66
C LYS A 484 10.62 -8.98 -13.19
N LYS A 485 9.50 -9.22 -12.50
CA LYS A 485 8.51 -8.22 -12.09
C LYS A 485 8.32 -8.24 -10.57
N THR A 486 7.96 -7.09 -9.98
CA THR A 486 7.86 -6.91 -8.51
C THR A 486 6.63 -7.56 -7.87
N ALA A 487 5.61 -7.93 -8.65
CA ALA A 487 4.40 -8.63 -8.20
C ALA A 487 3.92 -9.71 -9.20
N GLY A 488 4.84 -10.38 -9.90
CA GLY A 488 4.50 -11.51 -10.79
C GLY A 488 3.55 -11.10 -11.93
N GLN A 489 2.38 -11.74 -12.02
CA GLN A 489 1.37 -11.46 -13.05
C GLN A 489 0.63 -10.13 -12.83
N GLU A 490 0.70 -9.57 -11.64
CA GLU A 490 -0.20 -8.51 -11.19
C GLU A 490 0.30 -7.10 -11.49
N THR A 491 1.55 -6.98 -11.95
CA THR A 491 2.17 -5.71 -12.33
C THR A 491 3.08 -5.89 -13.53
N ASP A 492 3.27 -4.82 -14.30
CA ASP A 492 4.31 -4.72 -15.33
C ASP A 492 5.58 -3.98 -14.85
N VAL A 493 5.59 -3.56 -13.58
CA VAL A 493 6.77 -2.94 -12.97
C VAL A 493 7.90 -3.97 -12.86
N LYS A 494 9.01 -3.68 -13.55
CA LYS A 494 10.22 -4.50 -13.51
C LYS A 494 10.98 -4.27 -12.21
N ILE A 495 11.70 -5.30 -11.77
CA ILE A 495 12.62 -5.18 -10.65
C ILE A 495 13.83 -4.32 -11.07
N ASP A 496 14.14 -3.32 -10.26
CA ASP A 496 15.40 -2.61 -10.23
C ASP A 496 16.44 -3.52 -9.56
N MET A 497 17.17 -4.26 -10.42
CA MET A 497 18.16 -5.23 -9.99
C MET A 497 19.33 -4.57 -9.26
N ASP A 498 19.72 -3.34 -9.64
CA ASP A 498 20.84 -2.64 -9.01
C ASP A 498 20.49 -2.27 -7.57
N ARG A 499 19.26 -1.81 -7.33
CA ARG A 499 18.75 -1.57 -5.98
C ARG A 499 18.69 -2.87 -5.18
N LEU A 500 18.14 -3.95 -5.75
CA LEU A 500 18.05 -5.26 -5.10
C LEU A 500 19.43 -5.79 -4.71
N PHE A 501 20.39 -5.86 -5.64
CA PHE A 501 21.69 -6.44 -5.36
C PHE A 501 22.58 -5.54 -4.51
N THR A 502 22.38 -4.23 -4.54
CA THR A 502 22.97 -3.33 -3.54
C THR A 502 22.50 -3.71 -2.13
N ASP A 503 21.20 -3.97 -1.96
CA ASP A 503 20.62 -4.37 -0.68
C ASP A 503 21.13 -5.74 -0.22
N VAL A 504 21.18 -6.72 -1.13
CA VAL A 504 21.74 -8.05 -0.89
C VAL A 504 23.20 -7.97 -0.46
N ARG A 505 24.04 -7.16 -1.14
CA ARG A 505 25.45 -6.96 -0.80
C ARG A 505 25.67 -6.29 0.56
N ASN A 506 24.76 -5.44 1.00
CA ASN A 506 24.81 -4.85 2.34
C ASN A 506 24.33 -5.80 3.44
N SER A 507 23.58 -6.85 3.09
CA SER A 507 23.10 -7.85 4.04
C SER A 507 24.17 -8.87 4.40
N SER A 508 23.85 -9.74 5.36
CA SER A 508 24.64 -10.93 5.72
C SER A 508 24.47 -12.08 4.73
N TYR A 509 23.57 -11.97 3.73
CA TYR A 509 23.26 -13.06 2.81
C TYR A 509 24.45 -13.44 1.93
N ARG A 510 24.79 -14.73 1.87
CA ARG A 510 25.89 -15.27 1.03
C ARG A 510 25.50 -16.57 0.30
N GLY A 511 24.21 -16.86 0.21
CA GLY A 511 23.70 -18.04 -0.50
C GLY A 511 23.66 -17.84 -2.02
N TYR A 512 22.99 -18.76 -2.71
CA TYR A 512 22.78 -18.69 -4.16
C TYR A 512 21.78 -17.58 -4.54
N ILE A 513 21.77 -17.19 -5.82
CA ILE A 513 20.73 -16.32 -6.38
C ILE A 513 19.94 -17.13 -7.41
N PRO A 514 18.93 -17.94 -7.01
CA PRO A 514 18.04 -18.57 -7.96
C PRO A 514 17.18 -17.54 -8.68
N VAL A 515 17.18 -17.62 -10.01
CA VAL A 515 16.31 -16.83 -10.88
C VAL A 515 15.11 -17.67 -11.30
N GLU A 516 13.94 -17.05 -11.32
CA GLU A 516 12.68 -17.72 -11.65
C GLU A 516 11.88 -16.85 -12.63
N LEU A 517 11.83 -17.28 -13.89
CA LEU A 517 10.96 -16.65 -14.88
C LEU A 517 9.54 -17.21 -14.72
N LEU A 518 8.62 -16.32 -14.36
CA LEU A 518 7.20 -16.60 -14.43
C LEU A 518 6.67 -16.19 -15.80
N TRP A 519 5.91 -17.09 -16.41
CA TRP A 519 5.27 -16.87 -17.71
C TRP A 519 3.82 -16.46 -17.51
N VAL A 520 3.46 -15.28 -18.01
CA VAL A 520 2.09 -14.78 -18.02
C VAL A 520 1.53 -14.92 -19.44
N PRO A 521 0.27 -15.36 -19.62
CA PRO A 521 -0.36 -15.38 -20.94
C PRO A 521 -0.26 -14.02 -21.63
N GLY A 522 0.36 -13.99 -22.82
CA GLY A 522 0.58 -12.77 -23.60
C GLY A 522 1.99 -12.17 -23.47
N ASP A 523 2.84 -12.67 -22.56
CA ASP A 523 4.25 -12.28 -22.52
C ASP A 523 4.94 -12.62 -23.86
N GLU A 524 5.80 -11.72 -24.33
CA GLU A 524 6.69 -12.01 -25.46
C GLU A 524 7.62 -13.18 -25.08
N GLY A 525 7.75 -14.16 -25.97
CA GLY A 525 8.56 -15.35 -25.70
C GLY A 525 7.90 -16.38 -24.78
N HIS A 526 6.59 -16.30 -24.54
CA HIS A 526 5.87 -17.28 -23.74
C HIS A 526 6.03 -18.71 -24.32
N PRO A 527 6.27 -19.76 -23.51
CA PRO A 527 6.59 -21.11 -23.99
C PRO A 527 5.56 -21.71 -24.97
N ASN A 528 4.26 -21.44 -24.77
CA ASN A 528 3.19 -21.89 -25.67
C ASN A 528 3.24 -21.31 -27.09
N THR A 529 4.02 -20.26 -27.33
CA THR A 529 4.15 -19.62 -28.65
C THR A 529 5.47 -19.95 -29.34
N LEU A 530 6.34 -20.75 -28.72
CA LEU A 530 7.68 -21.07 -29.21
C LEU A 530 7.74 -22.47 -29.81
N THR A 531 8.64 -22.67 -30.76
CA THR A 531 8.95 -24.00 -31.34
C THR A 531 10.04 -24.75 -30.57
N GLU A 532 10.81 -24.03 -29.75
CA GLU A 532 11.86 -24.56 -28.87
C GLU A 532 11.63 -24.05 -27.44
N PRO A 533 12.12 -24.72 -26.39
CA PRO A 533 12.02 -24.21 -25.03
C PRO A 533 12.63 -22.81 -24.91
N PRO A 534 12.22 -21.99 -23.91
CA PRO A 534 12.53 -20.55 -23.82
C PRO A 534 13.98 -20.22 -23.42
N HIS A 535 14.97 -20.89 -24.03
CA HIS A 535 16.39 -20.75 -23.74
C HIS A 535 16.90 -19.30 -23.90
N GLU A 536 16.42 -18.59 -24.92
CA GLU A 536 16.86 -17.22 -25.23
C GLU A 536 16.41 -16.21 -24.17
N GLU A 537 15.15 -16.24 -23.76
CA GLU A 537 14.63 -15.37 -22.69
C GLU A 537 15.33 -15.65 -21.36
N ILE A 538 15.53 -16.94 -21.02
CA ILE A 538 16.25 -17.33 -19.80
C ILE A 538 17.69 -16.82 -19.83
N SER A 539 18.39 -16.97 -20.96
CA SER A 539 19.78 -16.48 -21.12
C SER A 539 19.85 -14.95 -21.04
N ARG A 540 18.89 -14.25 -21.61
CA ARG A 540 18.81 -12.79 -21.55
C ARG A 540 18.53 -12.30 -20.13
N PHE A 541 17.63 -12.94 -19.40
CA PHE A 541 17.36 -12.57 -18.01
C PHE A 541 18.57 -12.84 -17.11
N LEU A 542 19.27 -13.96 -17.31
CA LEU A 542 20.55 -14.23 -16.65
C LEU A 542 21.58 -13.13 -16.94
N GLY A 543 21.65 -12.66 -18.19
CA GLY A 543 22.52 -11.54 -18.58
C GLY A 543 22.28 -10.29 -17.75
N LEU A 544 21.01 -9.88 -17.60
CA LEU A 544 20.62 -8.72 -16.79
C LEU A 544 20.99 -8.89 -15.30
N VAL A 545 20.77 -10.09 -14.76
CA VAL A 545 21.13 -10.42 -13.37
C VAL A 545 22.65 -10.34 -13.17
N LYS A 546 23.44 -10.93 -14.07
CA LYS A 546 24.91 -10.88 -13.98
C LYS A 546 25.47 -9.48 -14.16
N GLU A 547 24.93 -8.70 -15.09
CA GLU A 547 25.32 -7.30 -15.30
C GLU A 547 25.12 -6.48 -14.03
N SER A 548 23.94 -6.59 -13.41
CA SER A 548 23.64 -5.87 -12.17
C SER A 548 24.46 -6.37 -10.97
N LEU A 549 24.68 -7.69 -10.85
CA LEU A 549 25.58 -8.24 -9.84
C LEU A 549 27.01 -7.68 -10.01
N GLU A 550 27.51 -7.55 -11.24
CA GLU A 550 28.82 -6.94 -11.51
C GLU A 550 28.83 -5.44 -11.17
N ALA A 551 27.86 -4.68 -11.67
CA ALA A 551 27.74 -3.24 -11.47
C ALA A 551 27.67 -2.86 -9.98
N THR A 552 27.01 -3.69 -9.17
CA THR A 552 26.86 -3.47 -7.73
C THR A 552 28.07 -3.92 -6.90
N LYS A 553 29.09 -4.58 -7.45
CA LYS A 553 30.30 -4.96 -6.67
C LYS A 553 31.00 -3.76 -6.04
N THR A 554 31.00 -2.63 -6.72
CA THR A 554 31.53 -1.37 -6.23
C THR A 554 30.36 -0.50 -5.77
N SER A 555 30.10 -0.46 -4.46
CA SER A 555 28.95 0.29 -3.91
C SER A 555 29.02 1.78 -4.23
N PRO A 556 28.03 2.37 -4.93
CA PRO A 556 27.73 3.75 -4.78
C PRO A 556 26.55 3.86 -3.79
N ARG A 557 26.74 3.51 -2.51
CA ARG A 557 25.82 3.97 -1.45
C ARG A 557 26.33 5.20 -0.74
N VAL A 558 25.48 6.21 -0.76
CA VAL A 558 25.57 7.42 0.06
C VAL A 558 25.44 7.00 1.52
N LYS A 559 26.49 7.21 2.32
CA LYS A 559 26.49 7.03 3.78
C LYS A 559 26.04 8.27 4.55
N ASN A 560 26.05 9.43 3.91
CA ASN A 560 25.62 10.71 4.47
C ASN A 560 25.45 11.72 3.32
N ILE A 561 24.71 12.81 3.54
CA ILE A 561 24.68 13.92 2.59
C ILE A 561 25.42 15.14 3.13
N GLU A 562 25.94 15.93 2.21
CA GLU A 562 26.46 17.28 2.44
C GLU A 562 25.54 18.27 1.70
N VAL A 563 25.07 19.28 2.42
CA VAL A 563 24.23 20.35 1.86
C VAL A 563 25.04 21.63 1.89
N LEU A 564 25.26 22.22 0.73
CA LEU A 564 26.02 23.44 0.55
C LEU A 564 25.08 24.54 0.05
N GLY A 565 24.93 25.58 0.86
CA GLY A 565 24.22 26.81 0.51
C GLY A 565 24.92 28.00 1.16
N LYS A 566 24.64 29.21 0.70
CA LYS A 566 25.12 30.43 1.34
C LYS A 566 24.40 30.62 2.67
N GLU A 567 25.15 30.81 3.75
CA GLU A 567 24.60 31.10 5.09
C GLU A 567 24.16 32.56 5.24
N LYS A 568 24.59 33.44 4.34
CA LYS A 568 24.22 34.86 4.31
C LYS A 568 23.80 35.26 2.90
N LEU A 569 22.66 35.93 2.80
CA LEU A 569 22.19 36.53 1.55
C LEU A 569 21.78 37.98 1.81
N ASN A 570 22.00 38.83 0.83
CA ASN A 570 21.36 40.15 0.83
C ASN A 570 19.92 40.03 0.33
N LEU A 571 19.06 40.96 0.74
CA LEU A 571 17.69 41.04 0.27
C LEU A 571 17.62 41.00 -1.27
N GLY A 572 16.77 40.13 -1.82
CA GLY A 572 16.62 39.91 -3.26
C GLY A 572 17.68 39.00 -3.91
N GLU A 573 18.76 38.63 -3.20
CA GLU A 573 19.72 37.65 -3.71
C GLU A 573 19.13 36.24 -3.82
N LYS A 574 19.68 35.48 -4.77
CA LYS A 574 19.34 34.08 -4.99
C LYS A 574 20.55 33.18 -4.78
N ASN A 575 20.34 31.96 -4.32
CA ASN A 575 21.39 30.97 -4.18
C ASN A 575 20.87 29.56 -4.48
N GLN A 576 21.62 28.83 -5.31
CA GLN A 576 21.35 27.43 -5.58
C GLN A 576 21.92 26.58 -4.44
N VAL A 577 21.08 25.77 -3.80
CA VAL A 577 21.52 24.74 -2.87
C VAL A 577 22.08 23.56 -3.65
N ILE A 578 23.23 23.05 -3.20
CA ILE A 578 23.90 21.87 -3.76
C ILE A 578 23.83 20.75 -2.73
N VAL A 579 23.38 19.57 -3.15
CA VAL A 579 23.36 18.36 -2.32
C VAL A 579 24.32 17.33 -2.89
N ASN A 580 25.36 17.00 -2.13
CA ASN A 580 26.30 15.92 -2.47
C ASN A 580 25.99 14.69 -1.63
N GLY A 581 25.87 13.55 -2.29
CA GLY A 581 25.93 12.25 -1.65
C GLY A 581 27.37 11.94 -1.28
N ILE A 582 27.65 11.70 0.00
CA ILE A 582 28.93 11.20 0.48
C ILE A 582 28.83 9.68 0.51
N TYR A 583 29.63 9.01 -0.30
CA TYR A 583 29.60 7.57 -0.45
C TYR A 583 30.47 6.87 0.60
N ARG A 584 30.31 5.55 0.77
CA ARG A 584 31.08 4.78 1.76
C ARG A 584 32.60 4.91 1.57
N ASP A 585 33.06 4.95 0.32
CA ASP A 585 34.45 5.19 -0.08
C ASP A 585 34.93 6.64 0.14
N ASN A 586 34.10 7.51 0.74
CA ASN A 586 34.29 8.95 0.91
C ASN A 586 34.26 9.77 -0.39
N SER A 587 33.96 9.17 -1.54
CA SER A 587 33.71 9.95 -2.75
C SER A 587 32.46 10.83 -2.55
N LYS A 588 32.44 11.97 -3.23
CA LYS A 588 31.30 12.89 -3.25
C LYS A 588 30.73 12.91 -4.67
N LYS A 589 29.43 12.67 -4.83
CA LYS A 589 28.75 12.88 -6.10
C LYS A 589 27.53 13.78 -5.92
N LEU A 590 27.35 14.69 -6.86
CA LEU A 590 26.19 15.57 -6.93
C LEU A 590 24.91 14.76 -7.07
N GLN A 591 23.90 15.11 -6.28
CA GLN A 591 22.55 14.58 -6.39
C GLN A 591 21.65 15.60 -7.09
N THR A 592 20.85 15.14 -8.06
CA THR A 592 19.98 16.00 -8.88
C THR A 592 18.51 15.60 -8.83
N GLU A 593 18.19 14.45 -8.26
CA GLU A 593 16.83 13.88 -8.21
C GLU A 593 16.51 13.36 -6.79
N ASN A 594 15.21 13.19 -6.49
CA ASN A 594 14.71 12.68 -5.20
C ASN A 594 15.14 13.50 -3.98
N ILE A 595 15.31 14.82 -4.14
CA ILE A 595 15.60 15.74 -3.05
C ILE A 595 14.34 16.52 -2.69
N THR A 596 13.99 16.55 -1.41
CA THR A 596 12.94 17.42 -0.89
C THR A 596 13.56 18.59 -0.15
N TYR A 597 13.11 19.81 -0.47
CA TYR A 597 13.59 21.06 0.13
C TYR A 597 12.51 21.73 0.97
N HIS A 598 12.91 22.40 2.04
CA HIS A 598 11.99 23.14 2.90
C HIS A 598 12.69 24.37 3.53
N SER A 599 11.94 25.47 3.68
CA SER A 599 12.33 26.65 4.46
C SER A 599 11.40 26.78 5.67
N SER A 600 11.96 26.95 6.86
CA SER A 600 11.17 27.08 8.09
C SER A 600 10.32 28.35 8.15
N ASP A 601 10.78 29.42 7.49
CA ASP A 601 10.03 30.66 7.27
C ASP A 601 10.16 31.11 5.80
N PRO A 602 9.21 30.72 4.95
CA PRO A 602 9.19 31.11 3.54
C PRO A 602 9.02 32.62 3.31
N SER A 603 8.62 33.41 4.32
CA SER A 603 8.50 34.88 4.20
C SER A 603 9.84 35.60 4.33
N VAL A 604 10.83 34.98 5.00
CA VAL A 604 12.22 35.44 5.07
C VAL A 604 13.01 34.99 3.83
N ALA A 605 12.94 33.70 3.49
CA ALA A 605 13.47 33.19 2.23
C ALA A 605 12.69 31.96 1.77
N SER A 606 12.34 31.93 0.48
CA SER A 606 11.68 30.78 -0.15
C SER A 606 12.70 29.86 -0.83
N ILE A 607 12.36 28.59 -0.99
CA ILE A 607 13.13 27.59 -1.76
C ILE A 607 12.17 26.81 -2.66
N ASN A 608 12.50 26.65 -3.95
CA ASN A 608 11.68 25.89 -4.90
C ASN A 608 12.07 24.40 -4.93
N SER A 609 11.35 23.59 -5.71
CA SER A 609 11.61 22.15 -5.88
C SER A 609 12.97 21.82 -6.51
N GLU A 610 13.60 22.79 -7.17
CA GLU A 610 14.92 22.67 -7.79
C GLU A 610 16.05 23.09 -6.84
N GLY A 611 15.73 23.52 -5.61
CA GLY A 611 16.72 23.96 -4.61
C GLY A 611 17.19 25.40 -4.75
N LEU A 612 16.50 26.24 -5.53
CA LEU A 612 16.82 27.66 -5.68
C LEU A 612 16.20 28.48 -4.54
N VAL A 613 17.05 29.03 -3.67
CA VAL A 613 16.67 29.93 -2.58
C VAL A 613 16.54 31.36 -3.10
N THR A 614 15.51 32.09 -2.67
CA THR A 614 15.33 33.53 -2.90
C THR A 614 15.12 34.25 -1.56
N ALA A 615 15.96 35.24 -1.26
CA ALA A 615 15.86 36.09 -0.07
C ALA A 615 14.75 37.16 -0.24
N LEU A 616 13.80 37.20 0.69
CA LEU A 616 12.55 37.97 0.56
C LEU A 616 12.38 39.06 1.63
N SER A 617 12.88 38.87 2.85
CA SER A 617 12.88 39.90 3.90
C SER A 617 14.04 39.71 4.88
N GLU A 618 14.45 40.78 5.58
CA GLU A 618 15.49 40.71 6.62
C GLU A 618 15.05 39.78 7.76
N GLY A 619 15.90 38.82 8.13
CA GLY A 619 15.58 37.85 9.18
C GLY A 619 16.43 36.59 9.11
N GLU A 620 16.04 35.59 9.89
CA GLU A 620 16.70 34.27 9.91
C GLU A 620 15.69 33.18 9.53
N THR A 621 16.13 32.22 8.72
CA THR A 621 15.34 31.02 8.39
C THR A 621 16.26 29.81 8.23
N VAL A 622 15.72 28.60 8.42
CA VAL A 622 16.46 27.35 8.29
C VAL A 622 16.08 26.67 6.98
N ILE A 623 17.09 26.42 6.14
CA ILE A 623 16.93 25.65 4.90
C ILE A 623 17.26 24.19 5.18
N THR A 624 16.36 23.30 4.81
CA THR A 624 16.47 21.84 4.98
C THR A 624 16.46 21.16 3.62
N ALA A 625 17.34 20.17 3.44
CA ALA A 625 17.30 19.26 2.31
C ALA A 625 17.27 17.81 2.81
N GLU A 626 16.44 17.00 2.16
CA GLU A 626 16.19 15.60 2.47
C GLU A 626 16.42 14.74 1.24
N TYR A 627 17.22 13.69 1.38
CA TYR A 627 17.51 12.73 0.31
C TYR A 627 17.54 11.33 0.91
N ASP A 628 16.66 10.46 0.43
CA ASP A 628 16.35 9.14 1.03
C ASP A 628 16.03 9.28 2.53
N THR A 629 16.82 8.68 3.42
CA THR A 629 16.65 8.79 4.88
C THR A 629 17.48 9.91 5.52
N PHE A 630 18.31 10.61 4.75
CA PHE A 630 19.22 11.62 5.27
C PHE A 630 18.61 13.01 5.25
N ARG A 631 18.75 13.72 6.38
CA ARG A 631 18.28 15.10 6.55
C ARG A 631 19.41 15.99 7.00
N LYS A 632 19.63 17.10 6.30
CA LYS A 632 20.61 18.14 6.68
C LYS A 632 19.99 19.52 6.55
N LYS A 633 20.48 20.43 7.39
CA LYS A 633 19.97 21.80 7.49
C LYS A 633 21.11 22.78 7.70
N TYR A 634 20.91 24.02 7.26
CA TYR A 634 21.78 25.15 7.58
C TYR A 634 20.93 26.39 7.90
N LEU A 635 21.48 27.30 8.71
CA LEU A 635 20.86 28.58 9.04
C LEU A 635 21.19 29.58 7.93
N LEU A 636 20.17 30.25 7.41
CA LEU A 636 20.30 31.35 6.47
C LEU A 636 19.92 32.67 7.16
N ASN A 637 20.85 33.62 7.16
CA ASN A 637 20.63 34.97 7.64
C ASN A 637 20.50 35.91 6.43
N VAL A 638 19.31 36.49 6.26
CA VAL A 638 19.05 37.49 5.23
C VAL A 638 19.27 38.87 5.81
N LYS A 639 20.17 39.63 5.19
CA LYS A 639 20.44 41.02 5.53
C LYS A 639 19.92 41.95 4.46
N ASP A 640 19.39 43.08 4.87
CA ASP A 640 19.17 44.19 3.97
C ASP A 640 20.36 45.15 4.14
N PRO A 641 21.38 45.13 3.25
CA PRO A 641 22.53 46.01 3.37
C PRO A 641 22.18 47.48 3.16
N SER A 642 21.00 47.77 2.60
CA SER A 642 20.50 49.14 2.48
C SER A 642 19.92 49.66 3.80
N LEU A 643 19.59 48.81 4.77
CA LEU A 643 18.95 49.23 6.02
C LEU A 643 19.93 49.19 7.21
N VAL A 644 20.25 50.36 7.76
CA VAL A 644 21.04 50.51 8.99
C VAL A 644 20.13 50.96 10.12
N LYS A 645 20.00 50.13 11.17
CA LYS A 645 19.27 50.47 12.39
C LYS A 645 20.29 50.75 13.48
N ILE A 646 20.27 51.95 14.03
CA ILE A 646 21.07 52.33 15.19
C ILE A 646 20.14 52.35 16.39
N THR A 647 20.46 51.62 17.44
CA THR A 647 19.76 51.71 18.73
C THR A 647 20.38 52.81 19.61
N THR A 648 19.77 53.10 20.75
CA THR A 648 20.38 54.01 21.73
C THR A 648 21.76 53.49 22.18
N ALA A 649 21.89 52.21 22.46
CA ALA A 649 23.16 51.60 22.85
C ALA A 649 24.23 51.67 21.74
N ASP A 650 23.84 51.46 20.47
CA ASP A 650 24.76 51.60 19.33
C ASP A 650 25.27 53.04 19.23
N LEU A 651 24.37 54.01 19.39
CA LEU A 651 24.72 55.43 19.31
C LEU A 651 25.61 55.86 20.49
N GLU A 652 25.36 55.39 21.71
CA GLU A 652 26.23 55.60 22.87
C GLU A 652 27.66 55.13 22.57
N LYS A 653 27.78 53.90 22.05
CA LYS A 653 29.07 53.34 21.67
C LYS A 653 29.76 54.16 20.56
N MET A 654 29.03 54.55 19.52
CA MET A 654 29.58 55.38 18.44
C MET A 654 30.09 56.74 18.95
N LEU A 655 29.41 57.32 19.93
CA LEU A 655 29.82 58.56 20.59
C LEU A 655 31.08 58.36 21.45
N GLU A 656 31.17 57.27 22.21
CA GLU A 656 32.36 56.93 23.00
C GLU A 656 33.60 56.68 22.13
N GLU A 657 33.41 56.01 20.98
CA GLU A 657 34.47 55.70 20.02
C GLU A 657 34.80 56.86 19.08
N ASN A 658 34.04 57.97 19.14
CA ASN A 658 34.14 59.10 18.22
C ASN A 658 34.06 58.68 16.74
N ASN A 659 33.16 57.73 16.44
CA ASN A 659 32.93 57.17 15.11
C ASN A 659 31.49 57.44 14.66
N LEU A 660 31.21 58.68 14.28
CA LEU A 660 29.88 59.14 13.86
C LEU A 660 29.74 59.16 12.33
N THR A 661 30.10 58.04 11.69
CA THR A 661 29.96 57.88 10.25
C THR A 661 29.22 56.59 9.92
N ILE A 662 28.19 56.69 9.09
CA ILE A 662 27.46 55.57 8.51
C ILE A 662 27.70 55.58 7.01
N THR A 663 28.14 54.45 6.45
CA THR A 663 28.36 54.31 5.01
C THR A 663 27.43 53.25 4.46
N PHE A 664 26.60 53.63 3.50
CA PHE A 664 25.79 52.71 2.72
C PHE A 664 26.57 52.16 1.53
N GLU A 665 26.35 50.87 1.26
CA GLU A 665 26.85 50.21 0.06
C GLU A 665 25.75 50.16 -1.01
N GLY A 666 26.13 50.27 -2.30
CA GLY A 666 25.20 50.12 -3.42
C GLY A 666 24.59 51.44 -3.93
N LYS A 667 23.28 51.42 -4.24
CA LYS A 667 22.57 52.53 -4.90
C LYS A 667 21.58 53.24 -3.97
N GLU A 668 21.28 52.69 -2.81
CA GLU A 668 20.36 53.30 -1.85
C GLU A 668 20.67 52.86 -0.42
N GLY A 669 20.14 53.60 0.55
CA GLY A 669 20.23 53.25 1.95
C GLY A 669 19.20 53.98 2.82
N GLU A 670 18.78 53.35 3.89
CA GLU A 670 17.88 53.84 4.93
C GLU A 670 18.58 53.71 6.30
N LEU A 671 18.74 54.84 6.99
CA LEU A 671 19.24 54.92 8.35
C LEU A 671 18.05 55.16 9.27
N ARG A 672 17.86 54.29 10.26
CA ARG A 672 16.88 54.44 11.33
C ARG A 672 17.59 54.76 12.64
N LEU A 673 17.25 55.91 13.20
CA LEU A 673 17.75 56.40 14.48
C LEU A 673 16.61 56.42 15.51
N PRO A 674 16.87 56.23 16.81
CA PRO A 674 15.88 56.51 17.84
C PRO A 674 15.66 58.02 17.92
N THR A 675 14.46 58.46 18.29
CA THR A 675 14.18 59.88 18.57
C THR A 675 15.13 60.48 19.62
N ALA A 676 15.58 59.66 20.59
CA ALA A 676 16.58 60.03 21.59
C ALA A 676 17.92 60.50 20.99
N ALA A 677 18.25 60.13 19.75
CA ALA A 677 19.46 60.57 19.07
C ALA A 677 19.59 62.11 18.98
N ALA A 678 18.46 62.82 18.97
CA ALA A 678 18.44 64.29 19.00
C ALA A 678 19.15 64.87 20.23
N GLU A 679 18.93 64.27 21.41
CA GLU A 679 19.56 64.70 22.66
C GLU A 679 20.99 64.14 22.78
N MET A 680 21.17 62.88 22.38
CA MET A 680 22.44 62.14 22.57
C MET A 680 23.60 62.71 21.73
N LEU A 681 23.36 63.20 20.51
CA LEU A 681 24.42 63.75 19.66
C LEU A 681 25.04 65.05 20.23
N GLY A 682 24.33 65.80 21.09
CA GLY A 682 24.82 67.07 21.64
C GLY A 682 25.22 68.07 20.54
N ASN A 683 26.49 68.48 20.49
CA ASN A 683 27.03 69.38 19.46
C ASN A 683 27.68 68.63 18.27
N GLN A 684 27.69 67.29 18.29
CA GLN A 684 28.29 66.46 17.25
C GLN A 684 27.31 66.24 16.09
N LYS A 685 27.81 65.68 14.99
CA LYS A 685 27.03 65.38 13.78
C LYS A 685 27.28 63.94 13.36
N LEU A 686 26.25 63.31 12.79
CA LEU A 686 26.33 62.00 12.18
C LEU A 686 26.44 62.16 10.67
N ASP A 687 27.55 61.73 10.11
CA ASP A 687 27.80 61.76 8.66
C ASP A 687 27.29 60.48 8.01
N VAL A 688 26.41 60.61 7.03
CA VAL A 688 25.84 59.49 6.27
C VAL A 688 26.38 59.53 4.85
N MET A 689 27.01 58.46 4.38
CA MET A 689 27.72 58.40 3.10
C MET A 689 27.06 57.41 2.14
N LEU A 690 26.95 57.78 0.86
CA LEU A 690 26.63 56.87 -0.24
C LEU A 690 27.52 57.23 -1.44
N GLY A 691 28.43 56.32 -1.80
CA GLY A 691 29.44 56.58 -2.83
C GLY A 691 30.37 57.74 -2.44
N LYS A 692 30.38 58.82 -3.23
CA LYS A 692 31.21 60.01 -2.99
C LYS A 692 30.41 61.21 -2.43
N ALA A 693 29.22 60.94 -1.92
CA ALA A 693 28.38 61.93 -1.27
C ALA A 693 28.31 61.66 0.24
N THR A 694 28.23 62.73 1.03
CA THR A 694 28.12 62.69 2.49
C THR A 694 27.06 63.70 2.93
N TRP A 695 26.18 63.31 3.85
CA TRP A 695 25.17 64.18 4.45
C TRP A 695 25.36 64.20 5.97
N SER A 696 25.55 65.39 6.53
CA SER A 696 25.71 65.56 7.97
C SER A 696 24.36 65.84 8.62
N ILE A 697 23.95 64.98 9.54
CA ILE A 697 22.73 65.13 10.35
C ILE A 697 23.15 65.55 11.76
N ASP A 698 22.66 66.71 12.20
CA ASP A 698 22.96 67.24 13.54
C ASP A 698 21.78 67.12 14.50
N SER A 699 22.06 67.29 15.80
CA SER A 699 21.06 67.26 16.87
C SER A 699 19.89 68.22 16.64
N THR A 700 20.14 69.38 16.03
CA THR A 700 19.10 70.38 15.77
C THR A 700 18.11 69.90 14.70
N THR A 701 18.61 69.25 13.66
CA THR A 701 17.77 68.62 12.63
C THR A 701 16.95 67.48 13.22
N LEU A 702 17.57 66.59 14.00
CA LEU A 702 16.86 65.47 14.63
C LEU A 702 15.77 65.95 15.62
N SER A 703 16.07 66.99 16.41
CA SER A 703 15.11 67.60 17.32
C SER A 703 13.91 68.20 16.59
N GLU A 704 14.12 68.76 15.41
CA GLU A 704 13.03 69.29 14.59
C GLU A 704 12.09 68.18 14.09
N VAL A 705 12.65 67.06 13.64
CA VAL A 705 11.85 65.88 13.25
C VAL A 705 11.08 65.34 14.45
N ALA A 706 11.74 65.20 15.60
CA ALA A 706 11.10 64.72 16.83
C ALA A 706 9.96 65.65 17.31
N ASP A 707 10.14 66.96 17.23
CA ASP A 707 9.09 67.94 17.58
C ASP A 707 7.86 67.83 16.66
N LEU A 708 8.06 67.57 15.36
CA LEU A 708 6.99 67.38 14.38
C LEU A 708 6.15 66.12 14.66
N MET A 709 6.71 65.12 15.33
CA MET A 709 6.00 63.88 15.69
C MET A 709 5.01 64.06 16.86
N LYS A 710 5.04 65.21 17.55
CA LYS A 710 4.29 65.62 18.77
C LYS A 710 4.82 64.97 20.07
N LYS A 711 5.08 65.83 21.08
CA LYS A 711 5.89 65.56 22.28
C LYS A 711 5.44 64.46 23.26
N GLN A 712 4.27 63.83 23.08
CA GLN A 712 3.65 63.02 24.14
C GLN A 712 3.72 61.50 23.93
N GLU A 713 4.25 61.01 22.80
CA GLU A 713 4.25 59.56 22.45
C GLU A 713 5.59 59.09 21.81
N ILE A 714 6.74 59.63 22.23
CA ILE A 714 7.98 59.61 21.42
C ILE A 714 9.13 58.72 21.91
N ALA A 715 9.05 58.06 23.07
CA ALA A 715 10.19 57.29 23.60
C ALA A 715 10.68 56.19 22.64
N ASP A 716 9.76 55.61 21.85
CA ASP A 716 10.03 54.51 20.93
C ASP A 716 9.86 54.90 19.44
N GLY A 717 9.83 56.19 19.13
CA GLY A 717 9.76 56.68 17.76
C GLY A 717 11.07 56.50 16.99
N ILE A 718 10.99 56.42 15.66
CA ILE A 718 12.14 56.28 14.76
C ILE A 718 12.26 57.51 13.85
N ILE A 719 13.46 58.03 13.67
CA ILE A 719 13.78 58.99 12.61
C ILE A 719 14.42 58.20 11.47
N SER A 720 13.82 58.24 10.28
CA SER A 720 14.26 57.53 9.08
C SER A 720 14.86 58.50 8.07
N PHE A 721 16.15 58.36 7.79
CA PHE A 721 16.84 59.06 6.71
C PHE A 721 17.11 58.11 5.55
N LYS A 722 16.54 58.36 4.38
CA LYS A 722 16.76 57.56 3.17
C LYS A 722 17.52 58.36 2.13
N VAL A 723 18.43 57.69 1.45
CA VAL A 723 19.14 58.18 0.28
C VAL A 723 18.97 57.18 -0.86
N HIS A 724 18.60 57.65 -2.04
CA HIS A 724 18.54 56.85 -3.26
C HIS A 724 19.32 57.54 -4.38
N ARG A 725 20.31 56.87 -4.96
CA ARG A 725 21.07 57.31 -6.13
C ARG A 725 20.32 56.88 -7.39
N LEU A 726 19.95 57.84 -8.23
CA LEU A 726 19.30 57.55 -9.49
C LEU A 726 20.21 56.73 -10.41
N SER A 727 19.62 55.84 -11.22
CA SER A 727 20.37 55.10 -12.23
C SER A 727 20.96 56.04 -13.28
N ASP A 728 21.99 55.59 -14.01
CA ASP A 728 22.58 56.37 -15.08
C ASP A 728 21.59 56.61 -16.22
N GLU A 729 20.70 55.65 -16.51
CA GLU A 729 19.61 55.81 -17.49
C GLU A 729 18.61 56.87 -17.04
N ALA A 730 18.10 56.79 -15.80
CA ALA A 730 17.16 57.77 -15.26
C ALA A 730 17.79 59.17 -15.20
N THR A 731 19.06 59.25 -14.81
CA THR A 731 19.84 60.48 -14.84
C THR A 731 19.95 61.03 -16.27
N THR A 732 20.26 60.18 -17.25
CA THR A 732 20.40 60.57 -18.66
C THR A 732 19.08 61.10 -19.20
N SER A 733 17.97 60.37 -19.02
CA SER A 733 16.64 60.83 -19.43
C SER A 733 16.24 62.15 -18.77
N LEU A 734 16.55 62.32 -17.48
CA LEU A 734 16.28 63.56 -16.74
C LEU A 734 17.06 64.75 -17.32
N LEU A 735 18.34 64.56 -17.65
CA LEU A 735 19.19 65.59 -18.25
C LEU A 735 18.79 65.90 -19.71
N GLU A 736 18.48 64.88 -20.50
CA GLU A 736 18.04 65.02 -21.90
C GLU A 736 16.75 65.83 -22.03
N SER A 737 15.80 65.65 -21.10
CA SER A 737 14.57 66.43 -21.05
C SER A 737 14.82 67.95 -20.95
N ARG A 738 16.02 68.37 -20.52
CA ARG A 738 16.41 69.77 -20.35
C ARG A 738 17.30 70.35 -21.44
N HIS A 739 17.91 69.51 -22.30
CA HIS A 739 18.80 69.95 -23.39
C HIS A 739 18.15 70.96 -24.36
N ASN A 740 16.81 70.98 -24.47
CA ASN A 740 16.10 71.79 -25.46
C ASN A 740 15.70 73.22 -24.99
N LYS A 741 15.96 73.64 -23.73
CA LYS A 741 15.57 74.99 -23.24
C LYS A 741 16.73 75.92 -22.84
N ASN A 742 17.85 75.41 -22.33
CA ASN A 742 18.90 76.24 -21.69
C ASN A 742 20.34 75.91 -22.12
N GLY A 743 20.54 75.07 -23.14
CA GLY A 743 21.86 74.57 -23.54
C GLY A 743 22.09 73.11 -23.17
N LEU A 744 23.27 72.60 -23.49
CA LEU A 744 23.65 71.22 -23.18
C LEU A 744 24.04 71.14 -21.69
N ILE A 745 23.35 70.31 -20.90
CA ILE A 745 23.64 70.11 -19.46
C ILE A 745 24.42 68.80 -19.31
N GLU A 746 25.68 68.86 -18.92
CA GLU A 746 26.49 67.67 -18.66
C GLU A 746 26.50 67.30 -17.18
N LYS A 747 26.32 66.00 -16.87
CA LYS A 747 26.44 65.43 -15.53
C LYS A 747 27.87 65.61 -15.01
N VAL A 748 28.02 66.19 -13.82
CA VAL A 748 29.32 66.20 -13.10
C VAL A 748 29.25 65.60 -11.70
N SER A 749 28.07 65.20 -11.22
CA SER A 749 27.93 64.35 -10.05
C SER A 749 26.80 63.35 -10.25
N ASP A 750 26.72 62.36 -9.36
CA ASP A 750 25.50 61.58 -9.20
C ASP A 750 24.32 62.45 -8.71
N ILE A 751 23.10 61.99 -9.03
CA ILE A 751 21.85 62.61 -8.59
C ILE A 751 21.28 61.72 -7.48
N PHE A 752 20.94 62.34 -6.36
CA PHE A 752 20.37 61.65 -5.21
C PHE A 752 18.96 62.18 -4.91
N GLN A 753 18.14 61.31 -4.37
CA GLN A 753 16.89 61.63 -3.70
C GLN A 753 17.09 61.39 -2.20
N LEU A 754 16.77 62.39 -1.39
CA LEU A 754 16.79 62.25 0.06
C LEU A 754 15.38 62.32 0.62
N THR A 755 15.11 61.48 1.61
CA THR A 755 13.90 61.47 2.41
C THR A 755 14.31 61.51 3.88
N LEU A 756 13.62 62.33 4.68
CA LEU A 756 13.82 62.37 6.13
C LEU A 756 12.43 62.41 6.75
N ASP A 757 12.05 61.36 7.47
CA ASP A 757 10.71 61.25 8.04
C ASP A 757 10.77 60.76 9.48
N GLY A 758 9.75 61.09 10.26
CA GLY A 758 9.50 60.49 11.56
C GLY A 758 8.54 59.31 11.44
N ILE A 759 8.81 58.19 12.11
CA ILE A 759 7.92 57.02 12.17
C ILE A 759 7.51 56.85 13.63
N ARG A 760 6.21 56.96 13.90
CA ARG A 760 5.66 56.80 15.26
C ARG A 760 5.68 55.33 15.69
N PRO A 761 5.57 55.05 17.01
CA PRO A 761 5.51 53.67 17.51
C PRO A 761 4.37 52.83 16.92
N ASP A 762 3.27 53.47 16.50
CA ASP A 762 2.14 52.82 15.81
C ASP A 762 2.42 52.50 14.32
N GLY A 763 3.61 52.84 13.82
CA GLY A 763 4.03 52.66 12.43
C GLY A 763 3.64 53.81 11.48
N SER A 764 2.91 54.83 11.95
CA SER A 764 2.51 55.96 11.09
C SER A 764 3.66 56.92 10.77
N THR A 765 3.76 57.33 9.51
CA THR A 765 4.83 58.23 9.03
C THR A 765 4.43 59.71 9.11
N VAL A 766 5.38 60.54 9.56
CA VAL A 766 5.34 62.00 9.58
C VAL A 766 6.35 62.52 8.56
N ASN A 767 5.85 62.96 7.41
CA ASN A 767 6.69 63.42 6.32
C ASN A 767 7.29 64.80 6.62
N VAL A 768 8.62 64.94 6.57
CA VAL A 768 9.29 66.22 6.84
C VAL A 768 9.52 66.97 5.53
N ASN A 769 8.56 67.80 5.13
CA ASN A 769 8.63 68.49 3.83
C ASN A 769 9.40 69.83 3.88
N GLN A 770 9.74 70.33 5.08
CA GLN A 770 10.54 71.54 5.30
C GLN A 770 11.32 71.40 6.62
N LEU A 771 12.53 71.96 6.66
CA LEU A 771 13.35 72.11 7.88
C LEU A 771 13.64 73.60 8.11
N LYS A 772 13.74 74.03 9.36
CA LYS A 772 14.18 75.39 9.75
C LYS A 772 15.62 75.65 9.33
N LYS A 773 16.46 74.60 9.32
CA LYS A 773 17.82 74.62 8.78
C LYS A 773 17.99 73.51 7.74
N PRO A 774 18.58 73.78 6.58
CA PRO A 774 18.84 72.74 5.59
C PRO A 774 19.91 71.77 6.06
N LEU A 775 19.81 70.53 5.61
CA LEU A 775 20.88 69.53 5.76
C LEU A 775 22.09 69.95 4.92
N HIS A 776 23.29 69.66 5.38
CA HIS A 776 24.50 69.93 4.59
C HIS A 776 24.99 68.64 3.95
N GLY A 777 25.07 68.66 2.62
CA GLY A 777 25.66 67.60 1.81
C GLY A 777 27.00 68.02 1.22
N LEU A 778 27.97 67.12 1.19
CA LEU A 778 29.23 67.25 0.46
C LEU A 778 29.24 66.21 -0.67
N ILE A 779 29.48 66.64 -1.91
CA ILE A 779 29.46 65.76 -3.09
C ILE A 779 30.73 65.99 -3.90
N SER A 780 31.47 64.91 -4.18
CA SER A 780 32.61 64.98 -5.11
C SER A 780 32.15 65.15 -6.55
N LEU A 781 32.86 65.98 -7.31
CA LEU A 781 32.61 66.24 -8.72
C LEU A 781 33.51 65.39 -9.62
N GLY A 782 33.01 65.07 -10.81
CA GLY A 782 33.74 64.38 -11.86
C GLY A 782 34.83 65.25 -12.49
N SER A 783 35.76 64.62 -13.21
CA SER A 783 36.94 65.29 -13.79
C SER A 783 36.64 66.41 -14.79
N LYS A 784 35.41 66.49 -15.29
CA LYS A 784 34.93 67.57 -16.17
C LYS A 784 34.50 68.83 -15.41
N ALA A 785 34.53 68.83 -14.08
CA ALA A 785 34.08 69.92 -13.23
C ALA A 785 34.98 71.17 -13.33
N ASP A 786 34.36 72.31 -13.67
CA ASP A 786 34.97 73.65 -13.54
C ASP A 786 34.08 74.49 -12.62
N GLY A 787 34.63 74.87 -11.46
CA GLY A 787 33.93 75.61 -10.41
C GLY A 787 33.33 76.94 -10.86
N ASN A 788 33.74 77.49 -12.02
CA ASN A 788 33.16 78.69 -12.60
C ASN A 788 31.80 78.45 -13.28
N ILE A 789 31.56 77.25 -13.81
CA ILE A 789 30.39 76.91 -14.64
C ILE A 789 29.52 75.78 -14.08
N VAL A 790 29.97 75.09 -13.02
CA VAL A 790 29.16 74.10 -12.29
C VAL A 790 27.96 74.78 -11.62
N GLY A 791 26.75 74.28 -11.85
CA GLY A 791 25.52 74.66 -11.16
C GLY A 791 25.09 73.60 -10.15
N ILE A 792 24.53 74.05 -9.02
CA ILE A 792 23.90 73.19 -8.02
C ILE A 792 22.39 73.39 -8.15
N TYR A 793 21.63 72.33 -8.40
CA TYR A 793 20.21 72.38 -8.71
C TYR A 793 19.38 71.53 -7.73
N ASP A 794 18.36 72.15 -7.15
CA ASP A 794 17.22 71.47 -6.51
C ASP A 794 16.18 71.20 -7.61
N LEU A 795 15.78 69.95 -7.80
CA LEU A 795 14.88 69.52 -8.87
C LEU A 795 13.43 69.32 -8.38
N GLY A 796 13.15 69.64 -7.12
CA GLY A 796 11.83 69.49 -6.51
C GLY A 796 11.39 68.04 -6.30
N LEU A 797 10.08 67.84 -6.16
CA LEU A 797 9.46 66.54 -5.87
C LEU A 797 9.30 65.64 -7.12
N SER A 798 9.21 66.25 -8.31
CA SER A 798 9.00 65.54 -9.58
C SER A 798 10.29 65.31 -10.37
N GLY A 799 11.41 65.91 -9.95
CA GLY A 799 12.64 65.99 -10.76
C GLY A 799 12.56 67.01 -11.89
N GLU A 800 11.38 67.59 -12.13
CA GLU A 800 11.15 68.54 -13.21
C GLU A 800 11.31 70.00 -12.77
N ASP A 801 11.43 70.33 -11.49
CA ASP A 801 11.44 71.73 -11.01
C ASP A 801 12.85 72.23 -10.65
N TRP A 802 13.67 72.48 -11.67
CA TRP A 802 15.08 72.87 -11.52
C TRP A 802 15.22 74.31 -11.01
N LYS A 803 15.70 74.48 -9.78
CA LYS A 803 16.02 75.77 -9.14
C LYS A 803 17.47 75.76 -8.67
N ILE A 804 18.14 76.92 -8.73
CA ILE A 804 19.50 77.05 -8.18
C ILE A 804 19.44 76.85 -6.67
N ALA A 805 20.13 75.83 -6.16
CA ALA A 805 20.26 75.56 -4.75
C ALA A 805 21.41 76.36 -4.13
N LYS A 806 21.35 76.59 -2.82
CA LYS A 806 22.43 77.23 -2.07
C LYS A 806 23.58 76.25 -1.83
N GLY A 807 24.81 76.73 -1.95
CA GLY A 807 26.00 75.91 -1.77
C GLY A 807 27.29 76.63 -2.14
N LYS A 808 28.42 76.03 -1.77
CA LYS A 808 29.77 76.44 -2.22
C LYS A 808 30.37 75.34 -3.07
N LYS A 809 31.11 75.70 -4.11
CA LYS A 809 31.69 74.76 -5.08
C LYS A 809 33.12 75.14 -5.42
N ASN A 810 33.93 74.14 -5.72
CA ASN A 810 35.25 74.28 -6.36
C ASN A 810 35.35 73.25 -7.51
N ASN A 811 36.55 73.03 -8.05
CA ASN A 811 36.74 72.09 -9.17
C ASN A 811 36.59 70.61 -8.78
N ASN A 812 36.58 70.28 -7.49
CA ASN A 812 36.65 68.91 -6.98
C ASN A 812 35.40 68.51 -6.18
N GLU A 813 34.73 69.45 -5.52
CA GLU A 813 33.62 69.18 -4.61
C GLU A 813 32.61 70.33 -4.56
N ALA A 814 31.37 70.01 -4.18
CA ALA A 814 30.34 70.97 -3.85
C ALA A 814 29.69 70.65 -2.50
N THR A 815 29.53 71.69 -1.69
CA THR A 815 28.67 71.71 -0.50
C THR A 815 27.29 72.20 -0.91
N VAL A 816 26.24 71.51 -0.46
CA VAL A 816 24.85 71.77 -0.86
C VAL A 816 23.98 71.86 0.39
N GLU A 817 23.11 72.86 0.45
CA GLU A 817 22.01 72.94 1.40
C GLU A 817 20.81 72.12 0.87
N TRP A 818 20.51 71.00 1.53
CA TRP A 818 19.46 70.05 1.15
C TRP A 818 18.19 70.24 1.98
N LEU A 819 17.06 70.10 1.31
CA LEU A 819 15.74 69.97 1.91
C LEU A 819 15.25 68.54 1.70
N PRO A 820 14.62 67.89 2.69
CA PRO A 820 14.13 66.53 2.51
C PRO A 820 13.02 66.45 1.47
N ASN A 821 12.80 65.23 0.95
CA ASN A 821 11.78 64.90 -0.04
C ASN A 821 11.97 65.64 -1.37
N ARG A 822 13.22 65.86 -1.79
CA ARG A 822 13.54 66.50 -3.08
C ARG A 822 14.72 65.80 -3.75
N TYR A 823 14.74 65.87 -5.07
CA TYR A 823 15.88 65.46 -5.89
C TYR A 823 16.86 66.62 -6.01
N PHE A 824 18.16 66.37 -5.96
CA PHE A 824 19.16 67.40 -6.28
C PHE A 824 20.24 66.85 -7.22
N ALA A 825 20.69 67.72 -8.12
CA ALA A 825 21.72 67.42 -9.10
C ALA A 825 22.81 68.50 -9.11
N ILE A 826 24.06 68.10 -9.37
CA ILE A 826 25.15 69.02 -9.68
C ILE A 826 25.57 68.77 -11.13
N ALA A 827 25.42 69.79 -11.97
CA ALA A 827 25.56 69.68 -13.40
C ALA A 827 26.26 70.94 -13.98
N ILE A 828 26.92 70.81 -15.13
CA ILE A 828 27.49 71.94 -15.86
C ILE A 828 26.55 72.31 -17.00
N ASN A 829 26.34 73.62 -17.22
CA ASN A 829 25.82 74.09 -18.50
C ASN A 829 26.99 74.28 -19.47
N SER A 830 27.14 73.40 -20.46
CA SER A 830 28.21 73.49 -21.46
C SER A 830 27.78 74.44 -22.58
N LYS A 831 27.68 75.73 -22.25
CA LYS A 831 27.98 76.90 -23.09
C LYS A 831 27.59 78.19 -22.38
#